data_AF-A0A6C0JSZ5-F1
#
_entry.id   AF-A0A6C0JSZ5-F1
#
_cell.length_a   1.000
_cell.length_b   1.000
_cell.length_c   1.000
_cell.angle_alpha   90.00
_cell.angle_beta   90.00
_cell.angle_gamma   90.00
#
_symmetry.space_group_name_H-M   'P 1'
#
loop_
_entity.id
_entity.type
_entity.pdbx_description
1 polymer ?
#
loop_
_entity_poly.entity_id
_entity_poly.type
_entity_poly.pdbx_seq_one_letter_code
_entity_poly.pdbx_strand_id
1 'polypeptide(L)'
;MTTTAHFQKKPDYYHSAAECSKANRQKIITNPRYSEFKQTHFTAGDEDQFQEYRDRSNGDVCISRIKLSENKFADVDLSEDVSWAKYQNLNATCVDNTFQYMFNKFKKGVFVKIQDNKLKVFLPFSKKGFINDWGDRIKIDPKFGTMYNFLTHINKMMGKRYKVSVNRFPDNWYANNCLVRSEYPINEGDTNIANMSDMLLELCANRKVPDIEFFVNRRDFPVIKRNGTEAYDHMFGDDHPLLSHDYDQYSPILSMVTTDEHADVPIPTGDDWARIGSHEGKFFGNECKTYPKPEDFKIKWKNKKPTAIFRGASTGCGVTVNTNVRLKLAYLSVHTPPDKDGPLLDAGISKWQTRPRKLKNEKYLQTINIPEMNKLGIHLASFVSPLQQSEYKYLVHVDGHVSAFRLSLEMSMGCCILLADSKYRLWFRSLMKPMVEYVPIKADLSDLIEKIKWCRTNDKTCKKIAKNARKFYLQYLQKDGTLDYLQKIVIDLKKQSGVYLYNTETPLQRQIRLETSLDLTYPPTDKTISDIGMIPRQARSIGVLKGMEWIINMVNKESTFTDVATKGDIIFTNRAKTVMVQKYSLAGFSFIIKASTDAMKQQENIHEAYIGTKVINEIVKYIPNFAYVFGKFDGPTKNIVIMENIHGQTFDKWLQSDKFNIQDYIFILIQLAMALEVAQNQGGFVHYDLTPWNIMIQETPRPISFDYMLDGTNVFRVTTSIIPVIIDYGKSHVIHNNEHHGYINMYKMSTIQDIISILLTSLNIVTQKNLSKKDVGDVIKLSNFMSGTGYRRKQFRTTGAKGVSDVQYFISRAKKYTEMISSDKHELELKTPRDFIKYINKTFGYNFTYEKIDFPIFRINRGNPRQVFEYVLASSQEEKTQSFIDVFDRVIECDFPEPVNLFFAYYAAQTLEESVTSVHKLMLHYLDMEKLEDSGKKYKKAMKKIRHSYRAKLSEKSDEKVEYDLAQSFKSLEISPYTEETFLLPDVILNLLSKYGEVGEDLSEYKNIIEHVFLNQGMFKMSDEHREYYMENFADLLSTNSVNTKTYTANVHTLQKVAKGIYNVDREVLLGKLPKKKSKKRNCDSAEEYMSMYKKVEEFFEEKEPESESSSSEDESDDDAPKKSPILIGGTLSRLEK
;
A
#
# COMPACT_ATOMS: atom_id res chain seq x y z
N MET A 1 15.49 3.44 21.87
CA MET A 1 14.17 2.76 21.74
C MET A 1 13.89 2.59 20.27
N THR A 2 13.28 1.46 19.87
CA THR A 2 12.91 1.19 18.47
C THR A 2 11.69 2.02 18.05
N THR A 3 11.43 2.12 16.74
CA THR A 3 10.26 2.82 16.18
C THR A 3 8.92 2.37 16.78
N THR A 4 8.82 1.10 17.17
CA THR A 4 7.59 0.49 17.70
C THR A 4 7.62 0.21 19.21
N ALA A 5 8.68 0.62 19.91
CA ALA A 5 8.83 0.36 21.36
C ALA A 5 7.65 0.91 22.19
N HIS A 6 7.04 2.02 21.77
CA HIS A 6 5.90 2.63 22.45
C HIS A 6 4.60 1.78 22.38
N PHE A 7 4.51 0.81 21.46
CA PHE A 7 3.42 -0.17 21.41
C PHE A 7 3.67 -1.41 22.27
N GLN A 8 4.91 -1.62 22.73
CA GLN A 8 5.28 -2.80 23.48
C GLN A 8 4.70 -2.73 24.90
N LYS A 9 3.84 -3.71 25.22
CA LYS A 9 3.17 -3.79 26.53
C LYS A 9 3.72 -4.91 27.42
N LYS A 10 4.50 -5.82 26.85
CA LYS A 10 5.14 -6.93 27.56
C LYS A 10 6.66 -6.79 27.41
N PRO A 11 7.44 -7.03 28.47
CA PRO A 11 8.89 -7.05 28.35
C PRO A 11 9.35 -8.24 27.50
N ASP A 12 10.56 -8.17 26.96
CA ASP A 12 11.17 -9.26 26.19
C ASP A 12 11.40 -10.50 27.05
N TYR A 13 11.82 -10.29 28.30
CA TYR A 13 12.05 -11.34 29.27
C TYR A 13 11.54 -10.95 30.66
N TYR A 14 11.45 -11.96 31.52
CA TYR A 14 11.08 -11.83 32.93
C TYR A 14 12.24 -12.32 33.81
N HIS A 15 12.28 -11.88 35.06
CA HIS A 15 13.37 -12.23 35.99
C HIS A 15 13.12 -13.56 36.73
N SER A 16 11.96 -14.19 36.52
CA SER A 16 11.68 -15.53 37.01
C SER A 16 10.77 -16.33 36.07
N ALA A 17 10.93 -17.65 36.07
CA ALA A 17 10.07 -18.55 35.31
C ALA A 17 8.58 -18.47 35.75
N ALA A 18 8.32 -18.18 37.03
CA ALA A 18 6.97 -18.03 37.57
C ALA A 18 6.28 -16.77 37.04
N GLU A 19 6.99 -15.64 37.03
CA GLU A 19 6.51 -14.38 36.47
C GLU A 19 6.23 -14.51 34.96
N CYS A 20 7.18 -15.10 34.22
CA CYS A 20 7.02 -15.42 32.80
C CYS A 20 5.75 -16.26 32.54
N SER A 21 5.54 -17.30 33.35
CA SER A 21 4.38 -18.19 33.22
C SER A 21 3.05 -17.47 33.50
N LYS A 22 3.04 -16.54 34.46
CA LYS A 22 1.88 -15.70 34.78
C LYS A 22 1.56 -14.72 33.64
N ALA A 23 2.58 -14.08 33.07
CA ALA A 23 2.42 -13.11 32.00
C ALA A 23 1.98 -13.74 30.66
N ASN A 24 2.43 -14.97 30.36
CA ASN A 24 1.91 -15.77 29.23
C ASN A 24 0.40 -16.06 29.36
N ARG A 25 -0.12 -16.05 30.60
CA ARG A 25 -1.55 -16.01 31.00
C ARG A 25 -2.36 -14.96 30.23
N GLN A 26 -1.77 -13.78 30.05
CA GLN A 26 -2.47 -12.56 29.70
C GLN A 26 -2.45 -12.33 28.18
N LYS A 27 -3.64 -12.12 27.61
CA LYS A 27 -3.81 -11.77 26.20
C LYS A 27 -3.98 -10.27 26.06
N ILE A 28 -2.94 -9.59 25.60
CA ILE A 28 -2.90 -8.13 25.45
C ILE A 28 -2.84 -7.81 23.96
N ILE A 29 -3.70 -6.90 23.49
CA ILE A 29 -3.68 -6.42 22.11
C ILE A 29 -2.50 -5.44 21.95
N THR A 30 -1.59 -5.75 21.02
CA THR A 30 -0.41 -4.93 20.71
C THR A 30 -0.52 -4.17 19.39
N ASN A 31 -1.42 -4.58 18.49
CA ASN A 31 -1.70 -3.83 17.25
C ASN A 31 -3.03 -3.06 17.39
N PRO A 32 -3.05 -1.73 17.19
CA PRO A 32 -4.26 -0.92 17.30
C PRO A 32 -5.28 -1.16 16.17
N ARG A 33 -4.80 -1.58 14.98
CA ARG A 33 -5.62 -1.88 13.78
C ARG A 33 -6.20 -3.29 13.82
N TYR A 34 -5.44 -4.27 14.31
CA TYR A 34 -5.80 -5.70 14.28
C TYR A 34 -5.90 -6.32 15.69
N SER A 35 -7.12 -6.46 16.20
CA SER A 35 -7.42 -6.96 17.56
C SER A 35 -6.99 -8.40 17.86
N GLU A 36 -6.76 -9.20 16.82
CA GLU A 36 -6.29 -10.58 16.88
C GLU A 36 -4.79 -10.69 17.16
N PHE A 37 -4.05 -9.59 16.96
CA PHE A 37 -2.62 -9.55 17.24
C PHE A 37 -2.41 -9.29 18.73
N LYS A 38 -2.04 -10.39 19.41
CA LYS A 38 -1.89 -10.48 20.87
C LYS A 38 -0.48 -10.92 21.28
N GLN A 39 0.48 -10.59 20.42
CA GLN A 39 1.91 -10.83 20.56
C GLN A 39 2.53 -9.96 21.68
N THR A 40 3.80 -10.19 22.00
CA THR A 40 4.67 -9.40 22.89
C THR A 40 5.01 -8.07 22.23
N HIS A 41 5.33 -8.09 20.94
CA HIS A 41 5.70 -6.90 20.16
C HIS A 41 4.53 -6.44 19.27
N PHE A 42 4.57 -5.18 18.85
CA PHE A 42 3.80 -4.75 17.69
C PHE A 42 4.18 -5.63 16.48
N THR A 43 3.19 -6.01 15.70
CA THR A 43 3.38 -6.78 14.47
C THR A 43 2.61 -6.08 13.36
N ALA A 44 3.28 -5.64 12.29
CA ALA A 44 2.62 -5.05 11.13
C ALA A 44 1.72 -6.09 10.43
N GLY A 45 0.45 -5.75 10.21
CA GLY A 45 -0.54 -6.66 9.63
C GLY A 45 -0.79 -6.46 8.14
N ASP A 46 -0.36 -5.32 7.61
CA ASP A 46 -0.48 -4.86 6.23
C ASP A 46 0.79 -4.09 5.84
N GLU A 47 0.86 -3.69 4.57
CA GLU A 47 1.98 -2.94 4.01
C GLU A 47 2.07 -1.52 4.56
N ASP A 48 0.96 -0.82 4.76
CA ASP A 48 0.97 0.53 5.34
C ASP A 48 1.66 0.55 6.71
N GLN A 49 1.30 -0.38 7.61
CA GLN A 49 1.94 -0.49 8.93
C GLN A 49 3.42 -0.85 8.81
N PHE A 50 3.83 -1.56 7.75
CA PHE A 50 5.23 -1.83 7.50
C PHE A 50 5.97 -0.55 7.09
N GLN A 51 5.45 0.17 6.09
CA GLN A 51 6.05 1.41 5.59
C GLN A 51 6.12 2.51 6.66
N GLU A 52 5.07 2.64 7.48
CA GLU A 52 4.98 3.60 8.58
C GLU A 52 6.10 3.41 9.61
N TYR A 53 6.42 2.16 9.97
CA TYR A 53 7.31 1.85 11.08
C TYR A 53 8.70 1.33 10.69
N ARG A 54 9.00 1.16 9.38
CA ARG A 54 10.31 0.67 8.91
C ARG A 54 11.46 1.68 9.01
N ASP A 55 11.17 2.99 9.15
CA ASP A 55 12.17 4.08 9.16
C ASP A 55 13.08 4.13 7.91
N ARG A 56 12.74 5.00 6.95
CA ARG A 56 13.48 5.23 5.70
C ARG A 56 14.66 6.22 5.83
N SER A 57 15.16 6.50 7.03
CA SER A 57 16.29 7.44 7.19
C SER A 57 17.65 6.83 6.80
N ASN A 58 18.53 7.64 6.20
CA ASN A 58 19.90 7.21 5.89
C ASN A 58 20.81 7.33 7.12
N GLY A 59 21.58 6.27 7.41
CA GLY A 59 22.64 6.24 8.43
C GLY A 59 23.99 6.80 7.95
N ASP A 60 25.08 6.15 8.35
CA ASP A 60 26.43 6.38 7.81
C ASP A 60 26.47 6.01 6.32
N VAL A 61 26.91 6.96 5.50
CA VAL A 61 27.03 6.81 4.04
C VAL A 61 28.35 6.14 3.62
N CYS A 62 29.23 5.88 4.59
CA CYS A 62 30.48 5.17 4.38
C CYS A 62 30.57 3.90 5.24
N ILE A 63 31.16 2.84 4.71
CA ILE A 63 31.43 1.61 5.45
C ILE A 63 32.68 1.80 6.31
N SER A 64 32.47 1.93 7.62
CA SER A 64 33.55 2.02 8.59
C SER A 64 34.28 0.68 8.79
N ARG A 65 35.62 0.69 8.80
CA ARG A 65 36.41 -0.52 9.13
C ARG A 65 36.28 -0.85 10.62
N ILE A 66 35.57 -1.92 10.94
CA ILE A 66 35.45 -2.46 12.30
C ILE A 66 36.54 -3.52 12.52
N LYS A 67 37.35 -3.35 13.57
CA LYS A 67 38.38 -4.34 13.95
C LYS A 67 37.74 -5.49 14.71
N LEU A 68 38.20 -6.71 14.40
CA LEU A 68 37.71 -7.97 14.99
C LEU A 68 38.77 -8.65 15.87
N SER A 69 39.72 -7.90 16.45
CA SER A 69 40.91 -8.45 17.12
C SER A 69 40.64 -9.40 18.29
N GLU A 70 39.47 -9.28 18.95
CA GLU A 70 39.06 -10.14 20.07
C GLU A 70 37.91 -11.10 19.70
N ASN A 71 37.48 -11.07 18.43
CA ASN A 71 36.35 -11.85 17.96
C ASN A 71 36.80 -13.28 17.61
N LYS A 72 36.15 -14.29 18.18
CA LYS A 72 36.50 -15.71 17.97
C LYS A 72 36.33 -16.23 16.54
N PHE A 73 35.62 -15.48 15.70
CA PHE A 73 35.32 -15.80 14.30
C PHE A 73 36.07 -14.90 13.32
N ALA A 74 37.04 -14.09 13.79
CA ALA A 74 37.78 -13.17 12.93
C ALA A 74 38.44 -13.85 11.73
N ASP A 75 39.05 -15.03 11.96
CA ASP A 75 39.76 -15.82 10.96
C ASP A 75 38.90 -16.95 10.35
N VAL A 76 37.62 -17.01 10.72
CA VAL A 76 36.68 -17.97 10.14
C VAL A 76 36.15 -17.41 8.82
N ASP A 77 36.31 -18.19 7.76
CA ASP A 77 35.68 -17.89 6.48
C ASP A 77 34.19 -18.25 6.53
N LEU A 78 33.36 -17.21 6.52
CA LEU A 78 31.90 -17.30 6.44
C LEU A 78 31.39 -16.75 5.10
N SER A 79 32.27 -16.60 4.10
CA SER A 79 31.93 -15.99 2.82
C SER A 79 30.84 -16.77 2.08
N GLU A 80 30.87 -18.10 2.11
CA GLU A 80 29.82 -18.94 1.50
C GLU A 80 28.42 -18.68 2.09
N ASP A 81 28.34 -18.35 3.37
CA ASP A 81 27.08 -18.06 4.07
C ASP A 81 26.44 -16.74 3.62
N VAL A 82 27.25 -15.77 3.22
CA VAL A 82 26.78 -14.41 2.87
C VAL A 82 26.86 -14.10 1.37
N SER A 83 27.64 -14.88 0.62
CA SER A 83 27.89 -14.63 -0.80
C SER A 83 26.74 -15.15 -1.65
N TRP A 84 25.96 -14.22 -2.21
CA TRP A 84 24.97 -14.48 -3.25
C TRP A 84 24.85 -13.23 -4.12
N ALA A 85 24.80 -13.39 -5.45
CA ALA A 85 24.77 -12.26 -6.38
C ALA A 85 23.62 -11.29 -6.08
N LYS A 86 22.44 -11.80 -5.70
CA LYS A 86 21.29 -10.95 -5.35
C LYS A 86 21.39 -10.23 -3.99
N TYR A 87 22.46 -10.45 -3.22
CA TYR A 87 22.81 -9.72 -1.98
C TYR A 87 23.95 -8.71 -2.15
N GLN A 88 24.48 -8.56 -3.36
CA GLN A 88 25.63 -7.68 -3.64
C GLN A 88 25.18 -6.31 -4.12
N ASN A 89 25.84 -5.25 -3.62
CA ASN A 89 25.63 -3.85 -4.02
C ASN A 89 24.14 -3.49 -4.10
N LEU A 90 23.46 -3.67 -2.97
CA LEU A 90 22.03 -3.46 -2.89
C LEU A 90 21.68 -2.00 -3.17
N ASN A 91 20.48 -1.79 -3.70
CA ASN A 91 19.82 -0.48 -3.76
C ASN A 91 18.63 -0.45 -2.78
N ALA A 92 18.04 0.73 -2.55
CA ALA A 92 17.00 0.89 -1.54
C ALA A 92 15.68 0.13 -1.83
N THR A 93 15.44 -0.31 -3.07
CA THR A 93 14.24 -1.12 -3.41
C THR A 93 14.33 -2.54 -2.86
N CYS A 94 15.52 -3.04 -2.51
CA CYS A 94 15.71 -4.41 -2.03
C CYS A 94 14.95 -4.70 -0.74
N VAL A 95 14.67 -3.69 0.09
CA VAL A 95 13.89 -3.81 1.33
C VAL A 95 12.43 -4.08 1.00
N ASP A 96 11.85 -3.33 0.07
CA ASP A 96 10.48 -3.52 -0.39
C ASP A 96 10.33 -4.85 -1.12
N ASN A 97 11.25 -5.20 -2.01
CA ASN A 97 11.29 -6.51 -2.69
C ASN A 97 11.25 -7.68 -1.69
N THR A 98 12.08 -7.61 -0.64
CA THR A 98 12.19 -8.69 0.35
C THR A 98 11.00 -8.74 1.28
N PHE A 99 10.48 -7.58 1.68
CA PHE A 99 9.23 -7.51 2.43
C PHE A 99 8.09 -8.13 1.62
N GLN A 100 7.89 -7.71 0.36
CA GLN A 100 6.84 -8.23 -0.51
C GLN A 100 6.96 -9.74 -0.70
N TYR A 101 8.17 -10.25 -0.95
CA TYR A 101 8.44 -11.67 -1.03
C TYR A 101 8.04 -12.41 0.25
N MET A 102 8.57 -12.01 1.41
CA MET A 102 8.30 -12.69 2.68
C MET A 102 6.85 -12.57 3.15
N PHE A 103 6.26 -11.39 2.98
CA PHE A 103 4.91 -11.05 3.41
C PHE A 103 3.85 -11.81 2.59
N ASN A 104 4.04 -11.88 1.28
CA ASN A 104 3.08 -12.53 0.36
C ASN A 104 3.31 -14.03 0.18
N LYS A 105 4.55 -14.54 0.25
CA LYS A 105 4.83 -15.98 0.05
C LYS A 105 4.83 -16.78 1.36
N PHE A 106 5.32 -16.19 2.45
CA PHE A 106 5.56 -16.90 3.72
C PHE A 106 4.76 -16.38 4.92
N LYS A 107 3.94 -15.35 4.68
CA LYS A 107 3.06 -14.65 5.62
C LYS A 107 3.79 -13.77 6.63
N LYS A 108 4.98 -14.14 7.11
CA LYS A 108 5.57 -13.52 8.30
C LYS A 108 7.09 -13.51 8.29
N GLY A 109 7.65 -12.50 8.95
CA GLY A 109 9.09 -12.27 9.11
C GLY A 109 9.32 -11.17 10.16
N VAL A 110 10.56 -10.71 10.24
CA VAL A 110 10.96 -9.55 11.04
C VAL A 110 11.89 -8.70 10.21
N PHE A 111 11.62 -7.40 10.10
CA PHE A 111 12.56 -6.44 9.54
C PHE A 111 13.40 -5.83 10.67
N VAL A 112 14.70 -5.73 10.45
CA VAL A 112 15.68 -5.23 11.41
C VAL A 112 16.49 -4.13 10.76
N LYS A 113 16.63 -3.00 11.46
CA LYS A 113 17.56 -1.93 11.13
C LYS A 113 18.47 -1.65 12.31
N ILE A 114 19.77 -1.75 12.08
CA ILE A 114 20.81 -1.28 12.99
C ILE A 114 21.35 0.02 12.41
N GLN A 115 21.37 1.06 13.24
CA GLN A 115 21.88 2.38 12.86
C GLN A 115 22.56 3.02 14.07
N ASP A 116 23.71 3.65 13.86
CA ASP A 116 24.53 4.28 14.90
C ASP A 116 24.86 3.32 16.06
N ASN A 117 25.17 2.07 15.71
CA ASN A 117 25.43 0.97 16.65
C ASN A 117 24.27 0.70 17.63
N LYS A 118 23.03 0.98 17.23
CA LYS A 118 21.80 0.75 18.01
C LYS A 118 20.78 -0.02 17.18
N LEU A 119 20.01 -0.88 17.83
CA LEU A 119 18.82 -1.47 17.25
C LEU A 119 17.77 -0.36 17.08
N LYS A 120 17.68 0.19 15.88
CA LYS A 120 16.81 1.32 15.53
C LYS A 120 15.40 0.83 15.18
N VAL A 121 15.31 -0.27 14.45
CA VAL A 121 14.02 -0.90 14.09
C VAL A 121 14.08 -2.38 14.38
N PHE A 122 13.04 -2.87 15.03
CA PHE A 122 12.72 -4.28 15.17
C PHE A 122 11.22 -4.43 14.91
N LEU A 123 10.88 -4.85 13.70
CA LEU A 123 9.52 -4.80 13.19
C LEU A 123 9.07 -6.20 12.72
N PRO A 124 8.47 -7.01 13.60
CA PRO A 124 7.75 -8.20 13.19
C PRO A 124 6.60 -7.85 12.23
N PHE A 125 6.35 -8.70 11.25
CA PHE A 125 5.19 -8.58 10.37
C PHE A 125 4.48 -9.92 10.17
N SER A 126 3.17 -9.89 9.93
CA SER A 126 2.33 -11.05 9.66
C SER A 126 1.12 -10.66 8.80
N LYS A 127 1.10 -11.04 7.52
CA LYS A 127 0.03 -10.67 6.58
C LYS A 127 -1.34 -11.07 7.09
N LYS A 128 -2.20 -10.08 7.32
CA LYS A 128 -3.61 -10.29 7.64
C LYS A 128 -4.34 -10.67 6.35
N GLY A 129 -5.07 -11.79 6.39
CA GLY A 129 -5.78 -12.29 5.21
C GLY A 129 -4.86 -12.87 4.14
N PHE A 130 -3.71 -13.42 4.55
CA PHE A 130 -2.76 -14.14 3.72
C PHE A 130 -3.42 -15.15 2.77
N ILE A 131 -2.98 -15.13 1.51
CA ILE A 131 -3.34 -16.05 0.45
C ILE A 131 -2.05 -16.70 -0.04
N ASN A 132 -2.06 -18.02 -0.25
CA ASN A 132 -0.93 -18.78 -0.77
C ASN A 132 -1.18 -19.28 -2.19
N ASP A 133 -0.08 -19.67 -2.83
CA ASP A 133 -0.01 -19.98 -4.25
C ASP A 133 -0.06 -21.51 -4.51
N TRP A 134 -0.32 -22.30 -3.47
CA TRP A 134 -0.29 -23.78 -3.49
C TRP A 134 -1.58 -24.43 -2.99
N GLY A 135 -2.63 -23.65 -2.72
CA GLY A 135 -3.88 -24.13 -2.13
C GLY A 135 -4.61 -25.13 -3.01
N ASP A 136 -4.51 -24.99 -4.33
CA ASP A 136 -5.03 -25.92 -5.35
C ASP A 136 -4.32 -27.29 -5.34
N ARG A 137 -3.11 -27.36 -4.75
CA ARG A 137 -2.32 -28.58 -4.57
C ARG A 137 -2.72 -29.36 -3.31
N ILE A 138 -3.62 -28.81 -2.48
CA ILE A 138 -4.10 -29.47 -1.26
C ILE A 138 -5.28 -30.38 -1.57
N LYS A 139 -5.07 -31.69 -1.45
CA LYS A 139 -6.12 -32.70 -1.64
C LYS A 139 -6.18 -33.64 -0.44
N ILE A 140 -7.37 -34.18 -0.20
CA ILE A 140 -7.62 -35.19 0.85
C ILE A 140 -7.90 -36.53 0.21
N ASP A 141 -7.39 -37.58 0.84
CA ASP A 141 -7.65 -38.96 0.48
C ASP A 141 -9.17 -39.21 0.49
N PRO A 142 -9.76 -39.72 -0.61
CA PRO A 142 -11.20 -39.94 -0.75
C PRO A 142 -11.83 -40.73 0.41
N LYS A 143 -11.06 -41.60 1.09
CA LYS A 143 -11.58 -42.37 2.23
C LYS A 143 -12.10 -41.52 3.39
N PHE A 144 -11.64 -40.27 3.51
CA PHE A 144 -12.13 -39.35 4.53
C PHE A 144 -13.36 -38.57 4.06
N GLY A 145 -13.64 -38.50 2.76
CA GLY A 145 -14.72 -37.71 2.16
C GLY A 145 -14.50 -36.20 2.22
N THR A 146 -14.27 -35.63 3.42
CA THR A 146 -14.07 -34.19 3.64
C THR A 146 -12.81 -33.88 4.45
N MET A 147 -12.30 -32.66 4.31
CA MET A 147 -11.21 -32.13 5.13
C MET A 147 -11.53 -32.17 6.63
N TYR A 148 -12.78 -31.84 6.98
CA TYR A 148 -13.27 -31.87 8.36
C TYR A 148 -13.14 -33.28 8.95
N ASN A 149 -13.50 -34.32 8.18
CA ASN A 149 -13.39 -35.71 8.62
C ASN A 149 -11.94 -36.15 8.80
N PHE A 150 -11.03 -35.75 7.90
CA PHE A 150 -9.60 -36.02 8.03
C PHE A 150 -9.01 -35.42 9.32
N LEU A 151 -9.32 -34.15 9.59
CA LEU A 151 -8.83 -33.47 10.80
C LEU A 151 -9.51 -33.99 12.08
N THR A 152 -10.78 -34.39 11.98
CA THR A 152 -11.49 -35.09 13.07
C THR A 152 -10.85 -36.45 13.36
N HIS A 153 -10.45 -37.20 12.32
CA HIS A 153 -9.72 -38.45 12.46
C HIS A 153 -8.37 -38.23 13.17
N ILE A 154 -7.61 -37.21 12.79
CA ILE A 154 -6.38 -36.81 13.49
C ILE A 154 -6.65 -36.51 14.97
N ASN A 155 -7.68 -35.72 15.29
CA ASN A 155 -8.00 -35.37 16.67
C ASN A 155 -8.44 -36.59 17.50
N LYS A 156 -9.23 -37.50 16.91
CA LYS A 156 -9.59 -38.78 17.54
C LYS A 156 -8.35 -39.61 17.85
N MET A 157 -7.40 -39.72 16.92
CA MET A 157 -6.12 -40.41 17.16
C MET A 157 -5.30 -39.77 18.28
N MET A 158 -5.44 -38.46 18.51
CA MET A 158 -4.78 -37.74 19.61
C MET A 158 -5.54 -37.80 20.95
N GLY A 159 -6.72 -38.42 21.01
CA GLY A 159 -7.56 -38.45 22.22
C GLY A 159 -8.20 -37.10 22.59
N LYS A 160 -8.30 -36.15 21.66
CA LYS A 160 -8.87 -34.81 21.92
C LYS A 160 -10.39 -34.80 21.72
N ARG A 161 -11.15 -34.25 22.67
CA ARG A 161 -12.63 -34.25 22.69
C ARG A 161 -13.33 -32.98 22.13
N TYR A 162 -12.63 -32.05 21.46
CA TYR A 162 -13.23 -30.77 21.03
C TYR A 162 -13.45 -30.66 19.50
N LYS A 163 -14.40 -29.80 19.12
CA LYS A 163 -14.77 -29.50 17.72
C LYS A 163 -13.62 -28.82 16.98
N VAL A 164 -13.26 -29.33 15.80
CA VAL A 164 -12.19 -28.76 14.97
C VAL A 164 -12.78 -27.63 14.13
N SER A 165 -12.26 -26.41 14.30
CA SER A 165 -12.59 -25.31 13.39
C SER A 165 -11.50 -25.19 12.33
N VAL A 166 -11.92 -25.34 11.08
CA VAL A 166 -11.03 -25.46 9.92
C VAL A 166 -11.38 -24.37 8.94
N ASN A 167 -10.38 -23.64 8.46
CA ASN A 167 -10.57 -22.77 7.32
C ASN A 167 -10.84 -23.65 6.09
N ARG A 168 -12.05 -23.57 5.54
CA ARG A 168 -12.48 -24.37 4.38
C ARG A 168 -11.74 -24.05 3.08
N PHE A 169 -10.92 -22.98 3.06
CA PHE A 169 -10.21 -22.51 1.89
C PHE A 169 -8.70 -22.75 2.05
N PRO A 170 -8.12 -23.76 1.38
CA PRO A 170 -6.70 -24.05 1.44
C PRO A 170 -5.80 -22.87 1.06
N ASP A 171 -6.25 -21.97 0.18
CA ASP A 171 -5.48 -20.78 -0.20
C ASP A 171 -5.25 -19.82 0.99
N ASN A 172 -6.07 -19.88 2.04
CA ASN A 172 -5.84 -19.06 3.25
C ASN A 172 -4.99 -19.78 4.30
N TRP A 173 -4.47 -20.96 3.98
CA TRP A 173 -3.60 -21.71 4.87
C TRP A 173 -2.18 -21.16 4.74
N TYR A 174 -1.34 -21.52 5.70
CA TYR A 174 0.08 -21.26 5.58
C TYR A 174 0.86 -22.52 5.94
N ALA A 175 2.07 -22.61 5.40
CA ALA A 175 2.92 -23.77 5.55
C ALA A 175 4.25 -23.40 6.20
N ASN A 176 4.94 -24.45 6.63
CA ASN A 176 6.37 -24.46 6.92
C ASN A 176 6.91 -25.68 6.17
N ASN A 177 7.31 -25.49 4.92
CA ASN A 177 7.57 -26.54 3.93
C ASN A 177 6.43 -27.58 3.86
N CYS A 178 6.63 -28.81 4.35
CA CYS A 178 5.64 -29.87 4.31
C CYS A 178 4.47 -29.72 5.31
N LEU A 179 4.63 -28.92 6.36
CA LEU A 179 3.63 -28.80 7.43
C LEU A 179 2.60 -27.72 7.11
N VAL A 180 1.31 -28.08 7.06
CA VAL A 180 0.22 -27.11 6.81
C VAL A 180 -0.54 -26.75 8.08
N ARG A 181 -1.04 -25.52 8.15
CA ARG A 181 -1.92 -25.03 9.21
C ARG A 181 -3.24 -24.55 8.65
N SER A 182 -4.31 -25.17 9.15
CA SER A 182 -5.67 -25.03 8.65
C SER A 182 -6.67 -24.46 9.68
N GLU A 183 -6.19 -24.07 10.86
CA GLU A 183 -7.06 -23.61 11.94
C GLU A 183 -7.82 -22.31 11.62
N TYR A 184 -9.03 -22.17 12.18
CA TYR A 184 -9.82 -20.95 12.11
C TYR A 184 -10.47 -20.61 13.47
N PRO A 185 -10.33 -19.37 13.99
CA PRO A 185 -9.45 -18.32 13.51
C PRO A 185 -7.96 -18.70 13.65
N ILE A 186 -7.11 -18.07 12.84
CA ILE A 186 -5.66 -18.29 12.90
C ILE A 186 -5.13 -17.74 14.23
N ASN A 187 -4.26 -18.50 14.88
CA ASN A 187 -3.53 -18.04 16.07
C ASN A 187 -2.20 -17.39 15.64
N GLU A 188 -2.10 -16.07 15.81
CA GLU A 188 -0.90 -15.26 15.54
C GLU A 188 0.09 -15.35 16.71
N GLY A 189 0.62 -16.55 16.91
CA GLY A 189 1.56 -16.85 18.00
C GLY A 189 2.90 -16.14 17.85
N ASP A 190 3.67 -16.16 18.94
CA ASP A 190 4.82 -15.26 19.12
C ASP A 190 6.17 -15.94 19.36
N THR A 191 6.38 -17.06 18.67
CA THR A 191 7.59 -17.87 18.80
C THR A 191 8.84 -17.07 18.44
N ASN A 192 9.85 -17.13 19.30
CA ASN A 192 11.22 -16.59 19.18
C ASN A 192 11.37 -15.07 19.04
N ILE A 193 10.29 -14.28 18.95
CA ILE A 193 10.39 -12.83 18.72
C ILE A 193 11.16 -12.12 19.83
N ALA A 194 10.78 -12.38 21.09
CA ALA A 194 11.43 -11.76 22.23
C ALA A 194 12.90 -12.19 22.39
N ASN A 195 13.22 -13.45 22.05
CA ASN A 195 14.59 -13.94 22.04
C ASN A 195 15.44 -13.20 21.01
N MET A 196 14.93 -13.00 19.80
CA MET A 196 15.64 -12.29 18.73
C MET A 196 15.83 -10.81 19.07
N SER A 197 14.82 -10.15 19.65
CA SER A 197 14.90 -8.75 20.08
C SER A 197 16.01 -8.55 21.11
N ASP A 198 15.97 -9.30 22.23
CA ASP A 198 16.99 -9.20 23.29
C ASP A 198 18.39 -9.56 22.78
N MET A 199 18.51 -10.56 21.90
CA MET A 199 19.79 -10.95 21.28
C MET A 199 20.41 -9.82 20.46
N LEU A 200 19.62 -9.12 19.65
CA LEU A 200 20.09 -8.00 18.83
C LEU A 200 20.36 -6.74 19.65
N LEU A 201 19.59 -6.52 20.73
CA LEU A 201 19.86 -5.45 21.71
C LEU A 201 21.21 -5.67 22.39
N GLU A 202 21.47 -6.90 22.86
CA GLU A 202 22.74 -7.28 23.50
C GLU A 202 23.91 -7.25 22.51
N LEU A 203 23.70 -7.59 21.25
CA LEU A 203 24.70 -7.40 20.19
C LEU A 203 25.11 -5.93 20.07
N CYS A 204 24.14 -5.02 19.92
CA CYS A 204 24.43 -3.59 19.76
C CYS A 204 25.05 -2.98 21.04
N ALA A 205 24.69 -3.49 22.21
CA ALA A 205 25.23 -3.02 23.49
C ALA A 205 26.68 -3.46 23.74
N ASN A 206 27.05 -4.68 23.32
CA ASN A 206 28.33 -5.29 23.68
C ASN A 206 29.32 -5.40 22.50
N ARG A 207 28.90 -5.12 21.26
CA ARG A 207 29.74 -5.19 20.07
C ARG A 207 29.56 -3.95 19.22
N LYS A 208 30.62 -3.59 18.50
CA LYS A 208 30.54 -2.59 17.43
C LYS A 208 30.09 -3.26 16.13
N VAL A 209 29.00 -2.80 15.55
CA VAL A 209 28.38 -3.30 14.32
C VAL A 209 28.13 -2.14 13.34
N PRO A 210 28.12 -2.40 12.03
CA PRO A 210 27.84 -1.37 11.03
C PRO A 210 26.34 -1.05 10.94
N ASP A 211 26.03 0.05 10.27
CA ASP A 211 24.67 0.36 9.83
C ASP A 211 24.23 -0.62 8.74
N ILE A 212 23.12 -1.31 8.96
CA ILE A 212 22.63 -2.37 8.07
C ILE A 212 21.13 -2.63 8.28
N GLU A 213 20.48 -3.10 7.22
CA GLU A 213 19.13 -3.63 7.30
C GLU A 213 19.11 -5.06 6.76
N PHE A 214 18.28 -5.90 7.38
CA PHE A 214 18.10 -7.29 6.99
C PHE A 214 16.77 -7.81 7.52
N PHE A 215 16.37 -8.97 7.02
CA PHE A 215 15.18 -9.68 7.47
C PHE A 215 15.55 -10.92 8.28
N VAL A 216 14.71 -11.28 9.25
CA VAL A 216 14.81 -12.55 9.97
C VAL A 216 13.57 -13.39 9.67
N ASN A 217 13.80 -14.57 9.13
CA ASN A 217 12.77 -15.58 8.95
C ASN A 217 12.31 -16.09 10.32
N ARG A 218 10.98 -16.07 10.52
CA ARG A 218 10.35 -16.57 11.75
C ARG A 218 10.10 -18.09 11.74
N ARG A 219 10.33 -18.76 10.63
CA ARG A 219 10.06 -20.19 10.45
C ARG A 219 11.33 -21.00 10.67
N ASP A 220 11.14 -22.28 10.92
CA ASP A 220 12.26 -23.21 11.07
C ASP A 220 12.92 -23.51 9.72
N PHE A 221 12.14 -23.52 8.62
CA PHE A 221 12.62 -23.86 7.28
C PHE A 221 13.07 -22.60 6.53
N PRO A 222 14.23 -22.64 5.82
CA PRO A 222 14.73 -21.52 5.02
C PRO A 222 13.76 -21.16 3.90
N VAL A 223 13.78 -19.91 3.44
CA VAL A 223 12.70 -19.38 2.60
C VAL A 223 13.13 -18.92 1.22
N ILE A 224 14.42 -18.84 0.91
CA ILE A 224 14.89 -18.38 -0.40
C ILE A 224 15.98 -19.28 -0.98
N LYS A 225 15.79 -19.75 -2.21
CA LYS A 225 16.77 -20.59 -2.92
C LYS A 225 17.65 -19.76 -3.85
N ARG A 226 18.90 -20.20 -4.00
CA ARG A 226 19.92 -19.54 -4.82
C ARG A 226 19.64 -19.61 -6.33
N ASN A 227 18.88 -20.62 -6.76
CA ASN A 227 18.61 -20.95 -8.16
C ASN A 227 17.29 -20.37 -8.72
N GLY A 228 16.59 -19.54 -7.95
CA GLY A 228 15.32 -18.93 -8.40
C GLY A 228 14.11 -19.88 -8.42
N THR A 229 14.15 -21.01 -7.69
CA THR A 229 12.99 -21.90 -7.53
C THR A 229 12.26 -21.69 -6.20
N GLU A 230 11.02 -22.16 -6.10
CA GLU A 230 10.23 -22.10 -4.87
C GLU A 230 10.89 -22.86 -3.70
N ALA A 231 10.94 -22.25 -2.51
CA ALA A 231 11.61 -22.86 -1.36
C ALA A 231 10.88 -24.09 -0.78
N TYR A 232 9.55 -24.15 -0.88
CA TYR A 232 8.77 -25.24 -0.28
C TYR A 232 8.65 -26.45 -1.21
N ASP A 233 9.74 -27.22 -1.33
CA ASP A 233 9.86 -28.41 -2.19
C ASP A 233 8.68 -29.40 -2.07
N HIS A 234 8.14 -29.57 -0.86
CA HIS A 234 7.04 -30.49 -0.62
C HIS A 234 5.71 -30.03 -1.24
N MET A 235 5.57 -28.72 -1.45
CA MET A 235 4.42 -28.11 -2.12
C MET A 235 4.60 -28.10 -3.63
N PHE A 236 5.78 -27.66 -4.08
CA PHE A 236 6.00 -27.31 -5.48
C PHE A 236 6.76 -28.36 -6.30
N GLY A 237 7.60 -29.18 -5.66
CA GLY A 237 8.70 -29.91 -6.32
C GLY A 237 10.02 -29.13 -6.19
N ASP A 238 11.14 -29.71 -6.63
CA ASP A 238 12.46 -29.10 -6.46
C ASP A 238 12.71 -27.93 -7.44
N ASP A 239 12.21 -28.09 -8.66
CA ASP A 239 12.59 -27.26 -9.81
C ASP A 239 11.46 -26.33 -10.26
N HIS A 240 10.46 -26.07 -9.39
CA HIS A 240 9.38 -25.16 -9.74
C HIS A 240 9.88 -23.71 -9.70
N PRO A 241 9.87 -22.98 -10.82
CA PRO A 241 10.39 -21.61 -10.85
C PRO A 241 9.59 -20.70 -9.92
N LEU A 242 10.26 -19.69 -9.36
CA LEU A 242 9.62 -18.62 -8.61
C LEU A 242 8.86 -17.70 -9.58
N LEU A 243 7.54 -17.91 -9.73
CA LEU A 243 6.72 -17.19 -10.71
C LEU A 243 6.29 -15.78 -10.25
N SER A 244 6.37 -15.50 -8.96
CA SER A 244 5.95 -14.24 -8.35
C SER A 244 6.99 -13.78 -7.35
N HIS A 245 7.22 -12.47 -7.27
CA HIS A 245 8.22 -11.87 -6.39
C HIS A 245 9.65 -12.38 -6.66
N ASP A 246 9.97 -12.71 -7.91
CA ASP A 246 11.34 -12.91 -8.39
C ASP A 246 11.93 -11.55 -8.76
N TYR A 247 12.85 -11.06 -7.92
CA TYR A 247 13.47 -9.75 -8.04
C TYR A 247 14.97 -9.91 -8.29
N ASP A 248 15.60 -8.91 -8.90
CA ASP A 248 17.05 -8.94 -9.16
C ASP A 248 17.88 -8.88 -7.88
N GLN A 249 17.36 -8.20 -6.85
CA GLN A 249 18.03 -8.01 -5.58
C GLN A 249 17.08 -8.15 -4.39
N TYR A 250 17.62 -8.69 -3.30
CA TYR A 250 16.94 -8.88 -2.03
C TYR A 250 17.82 -8.33 -0.90
N SER A 251 17.19 -7.80 0.13
CA SER A 251 17.82 -7.63 1.43
C SER A 251 18.18 -9.00 2.01
N PRO A 252 19.27 -9.12 2.79
CA PRO A 252 19.66 -10.38 3.39
C PRO A 252 18.55 -10.97 4.26
N ILE A 253 18.25 -12.26 4.08
CA ILE A 253 17.31 -13.00 4.92
C ILE A 253 18.10 -13.95 5.83
N LEU A 254 17.96 -13.77 7.14
CA LEU A 254 18.60 -14.61 8.14
C LEU A 254 17.62 -15.68 8.64
N SER A 255 18.06 -16.94 8.68
CA SER A 255 17.26 -18.07 9.14
C SER A 255 17.98 -18.90 10.18
N MET A 256 17.22 -19.48 11.11
CA MET A 256 17.79 -20.34 12.18
C MET A 256 18.41 -21.63 11.64
N VAL A 257 17.98 -22.04 10.44
CA VAL A 257 18.51 -23.18 9.69
C VAL A 257 18.61 -22.79 8.22
N THR A 258 19.65 -23.25 7.54
CA THR A 258 19.83 -23.11 6.10
C THR A 258 20.26 -24.44 5.46
N THR A 259 20.44 -24.45 4.13
CA THR A 259 21.08 -25.53 3.35
C THR A 259 21.95 -24.90 2.27
N ASP A 260 22.79 -25.68 1.59
CA ASP A 260 23.65 -25.14 0.52
C ASP A 260 22.87 -24.68 -0.72
N GLU A 261 21.61 -25.13 -0.87
CA GLU A 261 20.68 -24.67 -1.92
C GLU A 261 20.04 -23.30 -1.59
N HIS A 262 20.05 -22.89 -0.32
CA HIS A 262 19.37 -21.68 0.15
C HIS A 262 20.33 -20.50 0.30
N ALA A 263 19.83 -19.30 0.00
CA ALA A 263 20.55 -18.06 0.22
C ALA A 263 20.35 -17.51 1.64
N ASP A 264 19.45 -18.11 2.42
CA ASP A 264 19.25 -17.76 3.83
C ASP A 264 20.57 -17.83 4.63
N VAL A 265 20.91 -16.73 5.30
CA VAL A 265 22.12 -16.63 6.13
C VAL A 265 21.85 -17.19 7.52
N PRO A 266 22.66 -18.13 8.03
CA PRO A 266 22.34 -18.77 9.30
C PRO A 266 22.53 -17.81 10.50
N ILE A 267 21.52 -17.74 11.38
CA ILE A 267 21.52 -16.94 12.61
C ILE A 267 21.39 -17.84 13.85
N PRO A 268 21.96 -17.45 15.02
CA PRO A 268 21.71 -18.15 16.26
C PRO A 268 20.22 -18.35 16.56
N THR A 269 19.88 -19.53 17.07
CA THR A 269 18.48 -19.92 17.25
C THR A 269 17.88 -19.25 18.48
N GLY A 270 16.55 -19.11 18.51
CA GLY A 270 15.86 -18.65 19.73
C GLY A 270 16.13 -19.54 20.94
N ASP A 271 16.31 -20.85 20.74
CA ASP A 271 16.66 -21.82 21.78
C ASP A 271 18.09 -21.63 22.31
N ASP A 272 19.05 -21.23 21.45
CA ASP A 272 20.41 -20.88 21.87
C ASP A 272 20.41 -19.67 22.79
N TRP A 273 19.67 -18.62 22.40
CA TRP A 273 19.57 -17.41 23.20
C TRP A 273 18.76 -17.61 24.48
N ALA A 274 17.68 -18.40 24.42
CA ALA A 274 16.90 -18.77 25.60
C ALA A 274 17.76 -19.49 26.65
N ARG A 275 18.66 -20.38 26.21
CA ARG A 275 19.60 -21.07 27.10
C ARG A 275 20.54 -20.09 27.77
N ILE A 276 21.20 -19.22 27.00
CA ILE A 276 22.10 -18.17 27.50
C ILE A 276 21.35 -17.30 28.51
N GLY A 277 20.19 -16.77 28.14
CA GLY A 277 19.37 -15.93 29.02
C GLY A 277 18.98 -16.64 30.31
N SER A 278 18.61 -17.92 30.26
CA SER A 278 18.25 -18.68 31.46
C SER A 278 19.43 -18.81 32.45
N HIS A 279 20.68 -18.83 31.96
CA HIS A 279 21.87 -18.86 32.81
C HIS A 279 22.12 -17.50 33.49
N GLU A 280 21.63 -16.42 32.89
CA GLU A 280 21.67 -15.03 33.37
C GLU A 280 20.39 -14.63 34.15
N GLY A 281 19.45 -15.55 34.35
CA GLY A 281 18.18 -15.27 35.03
C GLY A 281 17.12 -14.56 34.17
N LYS A 282 17.30 -14.51 32.84
CA LYS A 282 16.31 -14.02 31.86
C LYS A 282 15.44 -15.17 31.35
N PHE A 283 14.12 -15.04 31.44
CA PHE A 283 13.15 -16.04 30.97
C PHE A 283 12.23 -15.46 29.89
N PHE A 284 12.23 -16.08 28.71
CA PHE A 284 11.46 -15.63 27.54
C PHE A 284 10.09 -16.31 27.43
N GLY A 285 9.12 -15.61 26.81
CA GLY A 285 7.71 -16.00 26.73
C GLY A 285 7.40 -17.33 25.99
N ASN A 286 6.16 -17.80 26.15
CA ASN A 286 5.57 -19.11 25.78
C ASN A 286 6.08 -20.36 26.50
N GLU A 287 7.39 -20.56 26.66
CA GLU A 287 7.91 -21.80 27.26
C GLU A 287 8.60 -21.61 28.62
N CYS A 288 9.04 -20.38 28.94
CA CYS A 288 9.67 -20.03 30.23
C CYS A 288 10.72 -21.07 30.68
N LYS A 289 11.50 -21.59 29.72
CA LYS A 289 12.38 -22.73 29.93
C LYS A 289 13.57 -22.37 30.82
N THR A 290 13.90 -23.29 31.71
CA THR A 290 15.19 -23.32 32.41
C THR A 290 16.07 -24.38 31.75
N TYR A 291 17.32 -24.04 31.48
CA TYR A 291 18.29 -24.96 30.92
C TYR A 291 19.37 -25.32 31.96
N PRO A 292 19.84 -26.57 32.00
CA PRO A 292 20.98 -26.92 32.84
C PRO A 292 22.23 -26.14 32.41
N LYS A 293 23.07 -25.81 33.37
CA LYS A 293 24.41 -25.25 33.14
C LYS A 293 25.41 -26.37 32.91
N PRO A 294 26.54 -26.12 32.23
CA PRO A 294 27.59 -27.13 32.05
C PRO A 294 28.03 -27.84 33.33
N GLU A 295 28.12 -27.10 34.44
CA GLU A 295 28.47 -27.57 35.78
C GLU A 295 27.43 -28.52 36.40
N ASP A 296 26.19 -28.53 35.92
CA ASP A 296 25.15 -29.43 36.40
C ASP A 296 25.36 -30.87 35.87
N PHE A 297 26.08 -31.04 34.77
CA PHE A 297 26.43 -32.34 34.19
C PHE A 297 27.64 -32.96 34.92
N LYS A 298 27.40 -33.48 36.13
CA LYS A 298 28.44 -33.95 37.08
C LYS A 298 28.90 -35.40 36.88
N ILE A 299 28.19 -36.20 36.09
CA ILE A 299 28.47 -37.64 35.95
C ILE A 299 29.78 -37.86 35.20
N LYS A 300 30.74 -38.52 35.86
CA LYS A 300 32.04 -38.89 35.26
C LYS A 300 31.83 -39.92 34.14
N TRP A 301 32.59 -39.81 33.06
CA TRP A 301 32.51 -40.72 31.89
C TRP A 301 32.47 -42.21 32.24
N LYS A 302 33.29 -42.65 33.21
CA LYS A 302 33.35 -44.05 33.65
C LYS A 302 32.05 -44.59 34.26
N ASN A 303 31.19 -43.70 34.75
CA ASN A 303 29.91 -44.04 35.39
C ASN A 303 28.71 -43.86 34.43
N LYS A 304 28.95 -43.40 33.19
CA LYS A 304 27.88 -43.26 32.19
C LYS A 304 27.53 -44.62 31.59
N LYS A 305 26.23 -44.85 31.33
CA LYS A 305 25.71 -46.07 30.70
C LYS A 305 26.28 -46.22 29.28
N PRO A 306 26.87 -47.37 28.90
CA PRO A 306 27.44 -47.58 27.56
C PRO A 306 26.36 -47.85 26.49
N THR A 307 25.28 -47.07 26.52
CA THR A 307 24.11 -47.17 25.64
C THR A 307 23.91 -45.83 24.93
N ALA A 308 23.45 -45.87 23.69
CA ALA A 308 23.07 -44.66 22.97
C ALA A 308 21.62 -44.30 23.26
N ILE A 309 21.33 -43.01 23.48
CA ILE A 309 19.97 -42.55 23.80
C ILE A 309 19.45 -41.53 22.79
N PHE A 310 18.14 -41.61 22.53
CA PHE A 310 17.36 -40.54 21.90
C PHE A 310 15.97 -40.45 22.55
N ARG A 311 15.56 -39.25 22.95
CA ARG A 311 14.17 -38.97 23.33
C ARG A 311 13.66 -37.72 22.66
N GLY A 312 12.54 -37.81 21.92
CA GLY A 312 11.99 -36.66 21.21
C GLY A 312 10.63 -36.91 20.58
N ALA A 313 9.96 -35.85 20.15
CA ALA A 313 8.69 -35.97 19.43
C ALA A 313 8.93 -36.47 17.99
N SER A 314 7.90 -37.05 17.36
CA SER A 314 7.93 -37.56 15.98
C SER A 314 7.84 -36.46 14.90
N THR A 315 8.56 -35.35 15.11
CA THR A 315 8.68 -34.25 14.15
C THR A 315 9.38 -34.70 12.86
N GLY A 316 9.18 -33.97 11.77
CA GLY A 316 9.70 -34.30 10.44
C GLY A 316 8.66 -34.05 9.37
N CYS A 317 9.01 -34.34 8.12
CA CYS A 317 8.03 -34.40 7.03
C CYS A 317 7.45 -35.80 6.90
N GLY A 318 8.24 -36.87 6.84
CA GLY A 318 7.73 -38.23 6.66
C GLY A 318 6.85 -38.75 7.80
N VAL A 319 6.00 -39.72 7.47
CA VAL A 319 4.94 -40.25 8.34
C VAL A 319 5.08 -41.74 8.69
N THR A 320 6.07 -42.42 8.11
CA THR A 320 6.37 -43.85 8.30
C THR A 320 7.80 -44.06 8.82
N VAL A 321 8.13 -45.28 9.23
CA VAL A 321 9.50 -45.67 9.65
C VAL A 321 10.54 -45.39 8.55
N ASN A 322 10.17 -45.56 7.27
CA ASN A 322 11.09 -45.36 6.15
C ASN A 322 11.25 -43.89 5.76
N THR A 323 10.25 -43.04 6.05
CA THR A 323 10.25 -41.62 5.64
C THR A 323 10.54 -40.66 6.80
N ASN A 324 10.47 -41.13 8.04
CA ASN A 324 10.74 -40.34 9.24
C ASN A 324 11.88 -40.95 10.06
N VAL A 325 13.01 -40.27 10.09
CA VAL A 325 14.23 -40.71 10.78
C VAL A 325 14.03 -40.96 12.28
N ARG A 326 13.13 -40.22 12.94
CA ARG A 326 12.84 -40.41 14.38
C ARG A 326 11.98 -41.64 14.64
N LEU A 327 11.05 -41.96 13.73
CA LEU A 327 10.32 -43.22 13.77
C LEU A 327 11.25 -44.40 13.49
N LYS A 328 12.19 -44.24 12.56
CA LYS A 328 13.26 -45.22 12.30
C LYS A 328 14.12 -45.50 13.52
N LEU A 329 14.53 -44.46 14.26
CA LEU A 329 15.27 -44.65 15.52
C LEU A 329 14.48 -45.46 16.54
N ALA A 330 13.21 -45.14 16.74
CA ALA A 330 12.36 -45.86 17.68
C ALA A 330 12.20 -47.33 17.25
N TYR A 331 11.99 -47.56 15.96
CA TYR A 331 11.94 -48.90 15.37
C TYR A 331 13.23 -49.69 15.61
N LEU A 332 14.39 -49.09 15.34
CA LEU A 332 15.69 -49.72 15.58
C LEU A 332 15.90 -50.05 17.06
N SER A 333 15.45 -49.19 17.97
CA SER A 333 15.56 -49.45 19.42
C SER A 333 14.72 -50.65 19.86
N VAL A 334 13.56 -50.87 19.25
CA VAL A 334 12.68 -52.01 19.56
C VAL A 334 13.22 -53.32 18.99
N HIS A 335 13.85 -53.28 17.81
CA HIS A 335 14.23 -54.49 17.07
C HIS A 335 15.72 -54.83 17.13
N THR A 336 16.57 -53.98 17.73
CA THR A 336 17.99 -54.29 17.91
C THR A 336 18.17 -55.10 19.20
N PRO A 337 18.69 -56.34 19.14
CA PRO A 337 18.94 -57.12 20.34
C PRO A 337 20.01 -56.45 21.23
N PRO A 338 19.95 -56.65 22.55
CA PRO A 338 21.03 -56.23 23.45
C PRO A 338 22.37 -56.86 23.05
N ASP A 339 23.45 -56.16 23.38
CA ASP A 339 24.82 -56.66 23.23
C ASP A 339 25.42 -56.95 24.62
N LYS A 340 26.64 -57.48 24.70
CA LYS A 340 27.25 -57.99 25.96
C LYS A 340 27.23 -57.00 27.13
N ASP A 341 27.29 -55.69 26.84
CA ASP A 341 27.29 -54.60 27.81
C ASP A 341 25.89 -53.96 27.99
N GLY A 342 24.84 -54.68 27.64
CA GLY A 342 23.44 -54.23 27.68
C GLY A 342 22.94 -53.62 26.36
N PRO A 343 21.76 -52.96 26.38
CA PRO A 343 21.11 -52.41 25.18
C PRO A 343 22.02 -51.45 24.42
N LEU A 344 22.11 -51.61 23.10
CA LEU A 344 22.89 -50.70 22.23
C LEU A 344 22.21 -49.33 22.09
N LEU A 345 20.88 -49.32 21.94
CA LEU A 345 20.08 -48.12 21.68
C LEU A 345 18.85 -48.08 22.60
N ASP A 346 18.65 -46.96 23.26
CA ASP A 346 17.46 -46.56 24.00
C ASP A 346 16.85 -45.34 23.31
N ALA A 347 16.07 -45.56 22.26
CA ALA A 347 15.45 -44.51 21.48
C ALA A 347 13.92 -44.59 21.49
N GLY A 348 13.27 -43.44 21.35
CA GLY A 348 11.86 -43.43 21.00
C GLY A 348 11.13 -42.11 21.19
N ILE A 349 9.82 -42.21 20.98
CA ILE A 349 8.95 -41.06 20.73
C ILE A 349 8.29 -40.58 22.02
N SER A 350 8.57 -39.34 22.43
CA SER A 350 7.94 -38.75 23.63
C SER A 350 6.60 -38.08 23.34
N LYS A 351 6.32 -37.75 22.08
CA LYS A 351 5.06 -37.13 21.64
C LYS A 351 4.81 -37.36 20.16
N TRP A 352 3.59 -37.76 19.80
CA TRP A 352 3.16 -37.84 18.41
C TRP A 352 2.91 -36.43 17.83
N GLN A 353 3.59 -36.11 16.72
CA GLN A 353 3.34 -34.90 15.93
C GLN A 353 2.47 -35.22 14.71
N THR A 354 1.15 -35.16 14.89
CA THR A 354 0.13 -35.57 13.90
C THR A 354 -0.38 -34.44 13.02
N ARG A 355 0.27 -33.26 13.06
CA ARG A 355 -0.08 -32.14 12.16
C ARG A 355 -0.13 -32.65 10.71
N PRO A 356 -1.17 -32.28 9.92
CA PRO A 356 -1.26 -32.63 8.52
C PRO A 356 -0.01 -32.23 7.74
N ARG A 357 0.38 -33.09 6.79
CA ARG A 357 1.59 -32.90 6.00
C ARG A 357 1.29 -33.09 4.52
N LYS A 358 1.77 -32.17 3.70
CA LYS A 358 1.90 -32.38 2.26
C LYS A 358 3.27 -33.01 2.04
N LEU A 359 3.31 -34.26 1.59
CA LEU A 359 4.56 -34.91 1.22
C LEU A 359 4.86 -34.60 -0.24
N LYS A 360 6.16 -34.51 -0.56
CA LYS A 360 6.63 -34.28 -1.93
C LYS A 360 6.16 -35.43 -2.82
N ASN A 361 5.71 -35.12 -4.03
CA ASN A 361 5.15 -36.07 -5.02
C ASN A 361 3.87 -36.81 -4.61
N GLU A 362 3.43 -36.69 -3.36
CA GLU A 362 2.19 -37.31 -2.89
C GLU A 362 0.97 -36.45 -3.22
N LYS A 363 -0.08 -37.09 -3.74
CA LYS A 363 -1.32 -36.39 -4.12
C LYS A 363 -2.10 -35.88 -2.93
N TYR A 364 -2.14 -36.63 -1.83
CA TYR A 364 -3.02 -36.38 -0.69
C TYR A 364 -2.24 -35.95 0.56
N LEU A 365 -2.87 -35.15 1.42
CA LEU A 365 -2.33 -34.89 2.76
C LEU A 365 -2.25 -36.19 3.57
N GLN A 366 -1.18 -36.30 4.34
CA GLN A 366 -0.92 -37.45 5.20
C GLN A 366 -0.67 -37.01 6.65
N THR A 367 -0.74 -37.99 7.55
CA THR A 367 -0.39 -37.84 8.97
C THR A 367 0.18 -39.16 9.48
N ILE A 368 0.82 -39.15 10.65
CA ILE A 368 1.35 -40.37 11.26
C ILE A 368 0.19 -41.28 11.68
N ASN A 369 0.24 -42.53 11.23
CA ASN A 369 -0.70 -43.57 11.61
C ASN A 369 -0.28 -44.23 12.94
N ILE A 370 -0.76 -43.69 14.06
CA ILE A 370 -0.38 -44.16 15.41
C ILE A 370 -0.69 -45.66 15.61
N PRO A 371 -1.88 -46.18 15.24
CA PRO A 371 -2.16 -47.62 15.33
C PRO A 371 -1.13 -48.51 14.61
N GLU A 372 -0.67 -48.10 13.43
CA GLU A 372 0.35 -48.83 12.68
C GLU A 372 1.72 -48.78 13.37
N MET A 373 2.11 -47.62 13.89
CA MET A 373 3.36 -47.50 14.67
C MET A 373 3.33 -48.39 15.93
N ASN A 374 2.19 -48.45 16.62
CA ASN A 374 2.00 -49.33 17.78
C ASN A 374 2.14 -50.82 17.40
N LYS A 375 1.66 -51.25 16.22
CA LYS A 375 1.85 -52.63 15.74
C LYS A 375 3.32 -52.96 15.47
N LEU A 376 4.14 -51.96 15.13
CA LEU A 376 5.58 -52.08 15.00
C LEU A 376 6.32 -51.96 16.35
N GLY A 377 5.61 -52.03 17.48
CA GLY A 377 6.19 -51.92 18.82
C GLY A 377 6.63 -50.50 19.22
N ILE A 378 6.33 -49.48 18.40
CA ILE A 378 6.70 -48.09 18.68
C ILE A 378 5.60 -47.42 19.49
N HIS A 379 5.79 -47.38 20.81
CA HIS A 379 4.89 -46.70 21.74
C HIS A 379 5.45 -45.35 22.21
N LEU A 380 4.59 -44.54 22.84
CA LEU A 380 5.06 -43.33 23.53
C LEU A 380 5.92 -43.73 24.71
N ALA A 381 7.12 -43.19 24.75
CA ALA A 381 8.03 -43.36 25.86
C ALA A 381 7.98 -42.14 26.79
N SER A 382 8.34 -42.38 28.05
CA SER A 382 8.46 -41.34 29.07
C SER A 382 9.43 -40.22 28.64
N PHE A 383 9.12 -39.01 29.06
CA PHE A 383 10.03 -37.88 28.91
C PHE A 383 11.34 -38.14 29.69
N VAL A 384 12.48 -37.80 29.09
CA VAL A 384 13.80 -37.91 29.70
C VAL A 384 14.45 -36.54 29.64
N SER A 385 14.76 -35.97 30.81
CA SER A 385 15.34 -34.63 30.92
C SER A 385 16.78 -34.59 30.36
N PRO A 386 17.31 -33.41 29.99
CA PRO A 386 18.70 -33.28 29.59
C PRO A 386 19.71 -33.84 30.62
N LEU A 387 19.44 -33.68 31.92
CA LEU A 387 20.27 -34.23 32.99
C LEU A 387 20.27 -35.77 32.98
N GLN A 388 19.10 -36.38 32.81
CA GLN A 388 18.97 -37.84 32.71
C GLN A 388 19.60 -38.38 31.42
N GLN A 389 19.45 -37.69 30.29
CA GLN A 389 20.12 -38.08 29.04
C GLN A 389 21.64 -38.02 29.18
N SER A 390 22.17 -37.11 30.00
CA SER A 390 23.60 -37.03 30.30
C SER A 390 24.15 -38.24 31.07
N GLU A 391 23.31 -39.13 31.60
CA GLU A 391 23.76 -40.40 32.20
C GLU A 391 24.30 -41.39 31.16
N TYR A 392 24.02 -41.18 29.88
CA TYR A 392 24.41 -42.08 28.79
C TYR A 392 25.73 -41.63 28.17
N LYS A 393 26.53 -42.58 27.69
CA LYS A 393 27.79 -42.26 27.00
C LYS A 393 27.54 -41.64 25.63
N TYR A 394 26.46 -42.03 24.95
CA TYR A 394 26.24 -41.70 23.55
C TYR A 394 24.88 -41.02 23.33
N LEU A 395 24.85 -39.89 22.61
CA LEU A 395 23.63 -39.17 22.23
C LEU A 395 23.42 -39.29 20.74
N VAL A 396 22.26 -39.78 20.29
CA VAL A 396 21.95 -39.85 18.86
C VAL A 396 21.22 -38.57 18.45
N HIS A 397 21.83 -37.79 17.55
CA HIS A 397 21.26 -36.57 17.00
C HIS A 397 20.75 -36.81 15.58
N VAL A 398 19.46 -36.57 15.38
CA VAL A 398 18.80 -36.64 14.08
C VAL A 398 17.86 -35.46 13.89
N ASP A 399 17.64 -35.13 12.62
CA ASP A 399 16.75 -34.05 12.24
C ASP A 399 15.31 -34.27 12.69
N GLY A 400 14.58 -33.17 12.79
CA GLY A 400 13.14 -33.13 12.91
C GLY A 400 12.54 -32.64 11.61
N HIS A 401 11.75 -31.57 11.70
CA HIS A 401 11.28 -30.82 10.53
C HIS A 401 12.44 -30.19 9.75
N VAL A 402 13.44 -29.72 10.50
CA VAL A 402 14.76 -29.26 10.06
C VAL A 402 15.79 -29.72 11.10
N SER A 403 17.03 -29.24 11.02
CA SER A 403 18.05 -29.50 12.05
C SER A 403 17.54 -29.14 13.45
N ALA A 404 17.77 -30.02 14.43
CA ALA A 404 17.18 -29.85 15.76
C ALA A 404 18.01 -28.88 16.62
N PHE A 405 17.37 -27.82 17.13
CA PHE A 405 18.06 -26.75 17.89
C PHE A 405 18.72 -27.20 19.19
N ARG A 406 18.41 -28.41 19.67
CA ARG A 406 19.00 -29.00 20.88
C ARG A 406 20.47 -29.43 20.73
N LEU A 407 21.03 -29.46 19.51
CA LEU A 407 22.42 -29.88 19.27
C LEU A 407 23.40 -29.12 20.17
N SER A 408 23.22 -27.81 20.28
CA SER A 408 24.06 -26.96 21.13
C SER A 408 24.00 -27.36 22.60
N LEU A 409 22.82 -27.68 23.13
CA LEU A 409 22.68 -28.20 24.50
C LEU A 409 23.33 -29.58 24.65
N GLU A 410 23.15 -30.49 23.69
CA GLU A 410 23.72 -31.85 23.71
C GLU A 410 25.26 -31.81 23.80
N MET A 411 25.92 -30.85 23.14
CA MET A 411 27.38 -30.67 23.22
C MET A 411 27.87 -30.32 24.63
N SER A 412 27.03 -29.72 25.47
CA SER A 412 27.40 -29.37 26.86
C SER A 412 27.37 -30.56 27.84
N MET A 413 26.67 -31.65 27.49
CA MET A 413 26.33 -32.76 28.41
C MET A 413 27.52 -33.69 28.75
N GLY A 414 28.64 -33.54 28.04
CA GLY A 414 29.81 -34.42 28.20
C GLY A 414 29.55 -35.85 27.73
N CYS A 415 28.73 -36.00 26.69
CA CYS A 415 28.43 -37.26 26.01
C CYS A 415 29.03 -37.24 24.61
N CYS A 416 29.30 -38.41 24.02
CA CYS A 416 29.74 -38.53 22.64
C CYS A 416 28.52 -38.46 21.72
N ILE A 417 28.46 -37.45 20.84
CA ILE A 417 27.33 -37.26 19.93
C ILE A 417 27.54 -38.13 18.68
N LEU A 418 26.53 -38.92 18.33
CA LEU A 418 26.39 -39.60 17.04
C LEU A 418 25.46 -38.74 16.19
N LEU A 419 26.03 -37.99 15.25
CA LEU A 419 25.32 -36.98 14.48
C LEU A 419 25.00 -37.51 13.08
N ALA A 420 23.71 -37.59 12.76
CA ALA A 420 23.27 -37.95 11.42
C ALA A 420 23.62 -36.88 10.41
N ASP A 421 24.06 -37.35 9.25
CA ASP A 421 24.26 -36.49 8.11
C ASP A 421 22.94 -35.81 7.70
N SER A 422 23.04 -34.56 7.28
CA SER A 422 21.89 -33.69 7.05
C SER A 422 22.23 -32.58 6.10
N LYS A 423 21.30 -32.30 5.17
CA LYS A 423 21.35 -31.09 4.34
C LYS A 423 21.06 -29.81 5.12
N TYR A 424 20.44 -29.92 6.29
CA TYR A 424 20.12 -28.79 7.14
C TYR A 424 21.29 -28.47 8.07
N ARG A 425 21.69 -27.19 8.10
CA ARG A 425 22.79 -26.72 8.94
C ARG A 425 22.39 -25.54 9.83
N LEU A 426 22.85 -25.61 11.08
CA LEU A 426 22.84 -24.52 12.05
C LEU A 426 24.07 -23.63 11.86
N TRP A 427 24.03 -22.42 12.40
CA TRP A 427 25.07 -21.39 12.29
C TRP A 427 26.50 -21.80 12.71
N PHE A 428 26.65 -22.80 13.57
CA PHE A 428 27.96 -23.31 14.01
C PHE A 428 28.37 -24.63 13.36
N ARG A 429 27.52 -25.21 12.49
CA ARG A 429 27.71 -26.57 11.96
C ARG A 429 28.97 -26.69 11.10
N SER A 430 29.32 -25.66 10.33
CA SER A 430 30.52 -25.60 9.48
C SER A 430 31.83 -25.66 10.28
N LEU A 431 31.79 -25.29 11.57
CA LEU A 431 32.95 -25.33 12.45
C LEU A 431 33.18 -26.69 13.12
N MET A 432 32.18 -27.57 13.09
CA MET A 432 32.26 -28.90 13.71
C MET A 432 32.97 -29.87 12.76
N LYS A 433 33.93 -30.64 13.28
CA LYS A 433 34.69 -31.61 12.49
C LYS A 433 34.30 -33.05 12.84
N PRO A 434 34.03 -33.90 11.83
CA PRO A 434 33.73 -35.31 12.07
C PRO A 434 34.92 -35.99 12.76
N MET A 435 34.63 -36.91 13.68
CA MET A 435 35.59 -37.61 14.53
C MET A 435 36.38 -36.72 15.51
N VAL A 436 36.08 -35.42 15.58
CA VAL A 436 36.67 -34.48 16.54
C VAL A 436 35.66 -34.07 17.60
N GLU A 437 34.54 -33.44 17.21
CA GLU A 437 33.45 -33.06 18.13
C GLU A 437 32.29 -34.06 18.12
N TYR A 438 32.17 -34.90 17.09
CA TYR A 438 31.09 -35.88 16.99
C TYR A 438 31.51 -37.11 16.15
N VAL A 439 30.73 -38.19 16.25
CA VAL A 439 30.84 -39.37 15.38
C VAL A 439 29.79 -39.26 14.27
N PRO A 440 30.17 -39.21 12.98
CA PRO A 440 29.21 -39.14 11.89
C PRO A 440 28.47 -40.47 11.71
N ILE A 441 27.16 -40.39 11.47
CA ILE A 441 26.32 -41.51 11.03
C ILE A 441 25.58 -41.11 9.75
N LYS A 442 25.22 -42.09 8.91
CA LYS A 442 24.50 -41.84 7.65
C LYS A 442 23.11 -41.24 7.91
N ALA A 443 22.63 -40.40 7.01
CA ALA A 443 21.31 -39.75 7.10
C ALA A 443 20.15 -40.76 7.25
N ASP A 444 20.28 -41.93 6.65
CA ASP A 444 19.29 -43.01 6.72
C ASP A 444 19.46 -43.94 7.94
N LEU A 445 20.46 -43.72 8.79
CA LEU A 445 20.80 -44.52 9.97
C LEU A 445 21.25 -45.96 9.68
N SER A 446 21.59 -46.29 8.44
CA SER A 446 21.99 -47.65 8.06
C SER A 446 23.25 -48.15 8.79
N ASP A 447 24.15 -47.25 9.20
CA ASP A 447 25.37 -47.55 9.94
C ASP A 447 25.27 -47.28 11.45
N LEU A 448 24.12 -46.84 11.97
CA LEU A 448 23.99 -46.41 13.37
C LEU A 448 24.41 -47.50 14.37
N ILE A 449 23.93 -48.74 14.19
CA ILE A 449 24.23 -49.84 15.12
C ILE A 449 25.72 -50.20 15.08
N GLU A 450 26.33 -50.19 13.89
CA GLU A 450 27.77 -50.40 13.71
C GLU A 450 28.57 -49.30 14.43
N LYS A 451 28.17 -48.03 14.28
CA LYS A 451 28.82 -46.89 14.95
C LYS A 451 28.70 -46.94 16.46
N ILE A 452 27.57 -47.41 17.01
CA ILE A 452 27.42 -47.62 18.46
C ILE A 452 28.37 -48.72 18.94
N LYS A 453 28.47 -49.85 18.22
CA LYS A 453 29.41 -50.94 18.54
C LYS A 453 30.86 -50.46 18.47
N TRP A 454 31.20 -49.69 17.45
CA TRP A 454 32.51 -49.04 17.32
C TRP A 454 32.79 -48.11 18.51
N CYS A 455 31.81 -47.33 18.96
CA CYS A 455 31.98 -46.46 20.12
C CYS A 455 32.28 -47.26 21.41
N ARG A 456 31.64 -48.43 21.61
CA ARG A 456 31.92 -49.32 22.74
C ARG A 456 33.34 -49.88 22.71
N THR A 457 33.85 -50.25 21.54
CA THR A 457 35.22 -50.76 21.39
C THR A 457 36.27 -49.64 21.43
N ASN A 458 35.87 -48.38 21.19
CA ASN A 458 36.74 -47.20 21.15
C ASN A 458 36.42 -46.18 22.26
N ASP A 459 36.13 -46.64 23.48
CA ASP A 459 35.66 -45.80 24.60
C ASP A 459 36.55 -44.57 24.89
N LYS A 460 37.88 -44.74 24.85
CA LYS A 460 38.84 -43.64 25.06
C LYS A 460 38.69 -42.54 24.00
N THR A 461 38.47 -42.93 22.74
CA THR A 461 38.27 -42.01 21.62
C THR A 461 36.94 -41.27 21.78
N CYS A 462 35.85 -41.99 22.08
CA CYS A 462 34.55 -41.37 22.33
C CYS A 462 34.56 -40.39 23.53
N LYS A 463 35.31 -40.71 24.59
CA LYS A 463 35.54 -39.79 25.71
C LYS A 463 36.24 -38.52 25.27
N LYS A 464 37.24 -38.62 24.39
CA LYS A 464 37.96 -37.46 23.82
C LYS A 464 37.03 -36.63 22.96
N ILE A 465 36.23 -37.26 22.10
CA ILE A 465 35.22 -36.60 21.25
C ILE A 465 34.21 -35.83 22.13
N ALA A 466 33.66 -36.47 23.17
CA ALA A 466 32.74 -35.84 24.11
C ALA A 466 33.37 -34.61 24.83
N LYS A 467 34.66 -34.69 25.18
CA LYS A 467 35.40 -33.58 25.78
C LYS A 467 35.58 -32.42 24.79
N ASN A 468 35.89 -32.73 23.53
CA ASN A 468 36.03 -31.72 22.48
C ASN A 468 34.69 -31.03 22.19
N ALA A 469 33.58 -31.78 22.10
CA ALA A 469 32.24 -31.21 21.95
C ALA A 469 31.92 -30.21 23.07
N ARG A 470 32.21 -30.57 24.32
CA ARG A 470 32.02 -29.67 25.47
C ARG A 470 32.93 -28.46 25.43
N LYS A 471 34.19 -28.60 24.98
CA LYS A 471 35.11 -27.47 24.77
C LYS A 471 34.57 -26.52 23.70
N PHE A 472 34.10 -27.05 22.58
CA PHE A 472 33.48 -26.29 21.50
C PHE A 472 32.26 -25.49 22.02
N TYR A 473 31.38 -26.13 22.79
CA TYR A 473 30.22 -25.47 23.40
C TYR A 473 30.61 -24.29 24.29
N LEU A 474 31.62 -24.47 25.16
CA LEU A 474 32.10 -23.41 26.06
C LEU A 474 32.77 -22.26 25.31
N GLN A 475 33.39 -22.54 24.17
CA GLN A 475 34.09 -21.53 23.37
C GLN A 475 33.13 -20.71 22.52
N TYR A 476 32.25 -21.37 21.75
CA TYR A 476 31.48 -20.74 20.67
C TYR A 476 29.99 -20.58 20.97
N LEU A 477 29.40 -21.41 21.84
CA LEU A 477 27.94 -21.47 22.02
C LEU A 477 27.45 -20.80 23.32
N GLN A 478 28.34 -20.02 23.96
CA GLN A 478 28.05 -19.10 25.07
C GLN A 478 27.79 -17.69 24.54
N LYS A 479 27.32 -16.79 25.41
CA LYS A 479 27.01 -15.38 25.08
C LYS A 479 28.04 -14.73 24.17
N ASP A 480 29.31 -14.69 24.57
CA ASP A 480 30.34 -14.04 23.78
C ASP A 480 30.54 -14.69 22.41
N GLY A 481 30.53 -16.02 22.32
CA GLY A 481 30.67 -16.70 21.03
C GLY A 481 29.49 -16.42 20.10
N THR A 482 28.27 -16.40 20.63
CA THR A 482 27.05 -16.04 19.88
C THR A 482 27.10 -14.59 19.38
N LEU A 483 27.50 -13.66 20.24
CA LEU A 483 27.62 -12.24 19.88
C LEU A 483 28.78 -11.99 18.90
N ASP A 484 29.90 -12.69 19.04
CA ASP A 484 31.03 -12.60 18.12
C ASP A 484 30.65 -13.09 16.72
N TYR A 485 29.93 -14.21 16.62
CA TYR A 485 29.41 -14.71 15.34
C TYR A 485 28.47 -13.71 14.68
N LEU A 486 27.49 -13.18 15.43
CA LEU A 486 26.55 -12.18 14.93
C LEU A 486 27.27 -10.92 14.45
N GLN A 487 28.26 -10.44 15.20
CA GLN A 487 29.08 -9.30 14.80
C GLN A 487 29.80 -9.58 13.47
N LYS A 488 30.40 -10.78 13.31
CA LYS A 488 31.08 -11.18 12.08
C LYS A 488 30.12 -11.23 10.90
N ILE A 489 28.98 -11.90 11.04
CA ILE A 489 27.96 -12.04 9.99
C ILE A 489 27.45 -10.68 9.53
N VAL A 490 27.08 -9.78 10.45
CA VAL A 490 26.55 -8.46 10.09
C VAL A 490 27.62 -7.62 9.38
N ILE A 491 28.89 -7.72 9.79
CA ILE A 491 30.00 -7.05 9.10
C ILE A 491 30.20 -7.61 7.68
N ASP A 492 30.20 -8.92 7.51
CA ASP A 492 30.40 -9.53 6.20
C ASP A 492 29.22 -9.29 5.26
N LEU A 493 27.99 -9.34 5.78
CA LEU A 493 26.79 -8.93 5.05
C LEU A 493 26.90 -7.48 4.59
N LYS A 494 27.35 -6.55 5.45
CA LYS A 494 27.54 -5.14 5.05
C LYS A 494 28.58 -4.99 3.93
N LYS A 495 29.64 -5.80 3.92
CA LYS A 495 30.62 -5.79 2.83
C LYS A 495 30.03 -6.27 1.51
N GLN A 496 29.10 -7.23 1.54
CA GLN A 496 28.40 -7.68 0.33
C GLN A 496 27.36 -6.64 -0.11
N SER A 497 26.52 -6.17 0.81
CA SER A 497 25.38 -5.32 0.50
C SER A 497 25.75 -3.88 0.13
N GLY A 498 26.91 -3.38 0.54
CA GLY A 498 27.34 -2.03 0.23
C GLY A 498 26.56 -0.96 1.01
N VAL A 499 26.49 0.25 0.45
CA VAL A 499 25.67 1.35 0.97
C VAL A 499 24.62 1.70 -0.08
N TYR A 500 23.35 1.63 0.30
CA TYR A 500 22.24 2.18 -0.46
C TYR A 500 21.63 3.35 0.29
N LEU A 501 21.01 4.26 -0.46
CA LEU A 501 20.42 5.48 0.06
C LEU A 501 18.94 5.53 -0.28
N TYR A 502 18.12 5.83 0.72
CA TYR A 502 16.75 6.28 0.53
C TYR A 502 16.76 7.75 0.09
N ASN A 503 15.68 8.21 -0.54
CA ASN A 503 15.49 9.65 -0.72
C ASN A 503 15.31 10.34 0.64
N THR A 504 15.86 11.54 0.78
CA THR A 504 15.75 12.40 1.96
C THR A 504 14.29 12.80 2.20
N GLU A 505 13.58 13.13 1.14
CA GLU A 505 12.14 13.40 1.08
C GLU A 505 11.55 12.41 0.08
N THR A 506 10.50 11.69 0.43
CA THR A 506 9.82 10.81 -0.55
C THR A 506 9.05 11.65 -1.57
N PRO A 507 8.81 11.13 -2.79
CA PRO A 507 7.97 11.82 -3.77
C PRO A 507 6.61 12.28 -3.23
N LEU A 508 5.92 11.44 -2.44
CA LEU A 508 4.65 11.82 -1.81
C LEU A 508 4.82 12.94 -0.78
N GLN A 509 5.85 12.88 0.07
CA GLN A 509 6.12 13.95 1.05
C GLN A 509 6.36 15.29 0.36
N ARG A 510 7.13 15.27 -0.73
CA ARG A 510 7.38 16.43 -1.57
C ARG A 510 6.08 17.00 -2.15
N GLN A 511 5.21 16.15 -2.70
CA GLN A 511 3.93 16.56 -3.25
C GLN A 511 3.07 17.27 -2.18
N ILE A 512 2.86 16.63 -1.02
CA ILE A 512 2.05 17.19 0.08
C ILE A 512 2.59 18.54 0.56
N ARG A 513 3.92 18.70 0.61
CA ARG A 513 4.54 19.98 0.98
C ARG A 513 4.22 21.08 -0.04
N LEU A 514 4.23 20.77 -1.33
CA LEU A 514 3.87 21.72 -2.39
C LEU A 514 2.37 22.04 -2.40
N GLU A 515 1.53 21.09 -2.02
CA GLU A 515 0.07 21.24 -1.92
C GLU A 515 -0.40 22.05 -0.70
N THR A 516 0.50 22.39 0.23
CA THR A 516 0.15 23.06 1.49
C THR A 516 -0.38 24.49 1.31
N SER A 517 0.02 25.17 0.22
CA SER A 517 -0.34 26.57 -0.06
C SER A 517 -1.56 26.63 -0.97
N LEU A 518 -2.63 27.27 -0.49
CA LEU A 518 -3.86 27.50 -1.26
C LEU A 518 -4.06 29.00 -1.52
N ASP A 519 -4.82 29.31 -2.56
CA ASP A 519 -5.25 30.67 -2.84
C ASP A 519 -6.36 31.07 -1.85
N LEU A 520 -6.07 32.09 -1.04
CA LEU A 520 -6.98 32.64 -0.03
C LEU A 520 -7.43 34.06 -0.39
N THR A 521 -7.35 34.43 -1.66
CA THR A 521 -7.80 35.76 -2.11
C THR A 521 -9.32 35.88 -2.12
N TYR A 522 -9.80 37.11 -1.99
CA TYR A 522 -11.20 37.50 -2.11
C TYR A 522 -11.28 38.94 -2.67
N PRO A 523 -12.43 39.36 -3.25
CA PRO A 523 -12.57 40.69 -3.84
C PRO A 523 -12.33 41.81 -2.82
N PRO A 524 -11.73 42.95 -3.23
CA PRO A 524 -11.55 44.09 -2.34
C PRO A 524 -12.89 44.64 -1.86
N THR A 525 -12.97 45.00 -0.59
CA THR A 525 -14.18 45.53 0.08
C THR A 525 -13.78 46.40 1.27
N ASP A 526 -14.62 47.37 1.61
CA ASP A 526 -14.54 48.19 2.83
C ASP A 526 -15.35 47.61 4.00
N LYS A 527 -16.14 46.56 3.75
CA LYS A 527 -16.91 45.80 4.75
C LYS A 527 -16.02 44.81 5.51
N THR A 528 -16.48 44.39 6.68
CA THR A 528 -15.75 43.50 7.62
C THR A 528 -16.56 42.24 7.95
N ILE A 529 -15.99 41.30 8.73
CA ILE A 529 -16.73 40.10 9.16
C ILE A 529 -18.00 40.40 9.97
N SER A 530 -18.15 41.61 10.56
CA SER A 530 -19.40 41.99 11.25
C SER A 530 -20.56 42.29 10.31
N ASP A 531 -20.27 42.52 9.02
CA ASP A 531 -21.27 42.81 7.98
C ASP A 531 -21.83 41.55 7.31
N ILE A 532 -21.38 40.35 7.73
CA ILE A 532 -21.84 39.08 7.17
C ILE A 532 -23.33 38.88 7.48
N GLY A 533 -24.15 39.06 6.46
CA GLY A 533 -25.58 38.81 6.43
C GLY A 533 -25.93 37.41 5.92
N MET A 534 -27.06 37.31 5.22
CA MET A 534 -27.58 36.06 4.66
C MET A 534 -27.26 35.94 3.16
N ILE A 535 -26.95 34.72 2.72
CA ILE A 535 -26.81 34.39 1.29
C ILE A 535 -28.09 34.69 0.51
N PRO A 536 -28.00 34.97 -0.81
CA PRO A 536 -29.17 35.11 -1.64
C PRO A 536 -29.92 33.77 -1.73
N ARG A 537 -31.26 33.81 -1.73
CA ARG A 537 -32.11 32.62 -1.89
C ARG A 537 -32.06 32.12 -3.33
N GLN A 538 -31.04 31.32 -3.63
CA GLN A 538 -30.78 30.78 -4.97
C GLN A 538 -30.47 29.28 -4.88
N ALA A 539 -30.64 28.57 -6.00
CA ALA A 539 -30.23 27.17 -6.12
C ALA A 539 -28.70 27.03 -6.09
N ARG A 540 -28.22 25.82 -5.76
CA ARG A 540 -26.79 25.46 -5.83
C ARG A 540 -26.22 25.83 -7.20
N SER A 541 -25.21 26.70 -7.21
CA SER A 541 -24.54 27.19 -8.41
C SER A 541 -23.11 27.59 -8.07
N ILE A 542 -22.23 27.67 -9.07
CA ILE A 542 -20.84 28.09 -8.89
C ILE A 542 -20.74 29.51 -8.33
N GLY A 543 -21.66 30.40 -8.71
CA GLY A 543 -21.76 31.75 -8.13
C GLY A 543 -21.92 31.73 -6.62
N VAL A 544 -22.85 30.91 -6.10
CA VAL A 544 -23.05 30.78 -4.65
C VAL A 544 -21.85 30.13 -3.97
N LEU A 545 -21.34 29.03 -4.51
CA LEU A 545 -20.25 28.26 -3.91
C LEU A 545 -18.96 29.08 -3.84
N LYS A 546 -18.51 29.67 -4.95
CA LYS A 546 -17.29 30.49 -4.99
C LYS A 546 -17.46 31.81 -4.22
N GLY A 547 -18.65 32.40 -4.22
CA GLY A 547 -18.94 33.58 -3.39
C GLY A 547 -18.79 33.28 -1.90
N MET A 548 -19.28 32.12 -1.45
CA MET A 548 -19.08 31.66 -0.06
C MET A 548 -17.63 31.28 0.24
N GLU A 549 -16.88 30.74 -0.72
CA GLU A 549 -15.44 30.55 -0.59
C GLU A 549 -14.73 31.87 -0.28
N TRP A 550 -15.07 32.95 -0.99
CA TRP A 550 -14.53 34.28 -0.71
C TRP A 550 -14.92 34.84 0.65
N ILE A 551 -16.15 34.59 1.12
CA ILE A 551 -16.55 34.92 2.49
C ILE A 551 -15.71 34.15 3.52
N ILE A 552 -15.45 32.86 3.28
CA ILE A 552 -14.60 32.05 4.15
C ILE A 552 -13.15 32.56 4.15
N ASN A 553 -12.61 32.92 2.99
CA ASN A 553 -11.27 33.49 2.86
C ASN A 553 -11.15 34.82 3.62
N MET A 554 -12.18 35.68 3.54
CA MET A 554 -12.27 36.90 4.33
C MET A 554 -12.29 36.60 5.84
N VAL A 555 -13.14 35.66 6.27
CA VAL A 555 -13.22 35.23 7.67
C VAL A 555 -11.89 34.69 8.17
N ASN A 556 -11.21 33.82 7.42
CA ASN A 556 -9.94 33.22 7.83
C ASN A 556 -8.77 34.21 7.81
N LYS A 557 -8.92 35.37 7.17
CA LYS A 557 -7.93 36.45 7.20
C LYS A 557 -8.13 37.38 8.40
N GLU A 558 -9.38 37.64 8.79
CA GLU A 558 -9.71 38.52 9.92
C GLU A 558 -9.84 37.77 11.26
N SER A 559 -10.14 36.47 11.24
CA SER A 559 -10.41 35.60 12.40
C SER A 559 -10.22 34.11 12.03
N THR A 560 -10.76 33.19 12.84
CA THR A 560 -10.85 31.76 12.50
C THR A 560 -12.28 31.42 12.09
N PHE A 561 -12.47 30.59 11.04
CA PHE A 561 -13.80 30.15 10.62
C PHE A 561 -14.69 29.63 11.77
N THR A 562 -14.12 28.85 12.70
CA THR A 562 -14.86 28.28 13.83
C THR A 562 -15.27 29.27 14.91
N ASP A 563 -14.66 30.47 14.93
CA ASP A 563 -14.98 31.51 15.90
C ASP A 563 -16.18 32.35 15.42
N VAL A 564 -16.40 32.42 14.10
CA VAL A 564 -17.48 33.17 13.47
C VAL A 564 -18.66 32.29 13.09
N ALA A 565 -18.41 31.07 12.60
CA ALA A 565 -19.46 30.15 12.17
C ALA A 565 -20.18 29.48 13.35
N THR A 566 -21.49 29.28 13.22
CA THR A 566 -22.30 28.59 14.23
C THR A 566 -22.04 27.09 14.19
N LYS A 567 -21.57 26.56 15.32
CA LYS A 567 -21.28 25.12 15.52
C LYS A 567 -22.55 24.28 15.57
N GLY A 568 -22.57 23.17 14.83
CA GLY A 568 -23.67 22.20 14.78
C GLY A 568 -23.26 20.79 15.22
N ASP A 569 -24.03 19.79 14.77
CA ASP A 569 -23.88 18.39 15.20
C ASP A 569 -22.59 17.72 14.69
N ILE A 570 -22.03 16.82 15.51
CA ILE A 570 -20.96 15.91 15.10
C ILE A 570 -21.58 14.78 14.27
N ILE A 571 -21.14 14.64 13.01
CA ILE A 571 -21.63 13.60 12.09
C ILE A 571 -20.86 12.30 12.29
N PHE A 572 -19.55 12.40 12.51
CA PHE A 572 -18.68 11.23 12.62
C PHE A 572 -17.47 11.49 13.52
N THR A 573 -17.09 10.44 14.26
CA THR A 573 -15.77 10.34 14.89
C THR A 573 -15.26 8.91 14.77
N ASN A 574 -13.97 8.76 14.53
CA ASN A 574 -13.36 7.43 14.47
C ASN A 574 -13.23 6.81 15.88
N ARG A 575 -12.99 5.49 15.95
CA ARG A 575 -12.87 4.78 17.24
C ARG A 575 -11.75 5.31 18.14
N ALA A 576 -10.67 5.79 17.53
CA ALA A 576 -9.53 6.37 18.24
C ALA A 576 -9.79 7.82 18.69
N LYS A 577 -10.92 8.42 18.30
CA LYS A 577 -11.27 9.84 18.52
C LYS A 577 -10.21 10.83 18.01
N THR A 578 -9.45 10.43 16.99
CA THR A 578 -8.44 11.26 16.33
C THR A 578 -8.96 11.95 15.08
N VAL A 579 -10.11 11.54 14.54
CA VAL A 579 -10.77 12.19 13.39
C VAL A 579 -12.17 12.60 13.81
N MET A 580 -12.57 13.81 13.42
CA MET A 580 -13.88 14.39 13.68
C MET A 580 -14.43 15.04 12.40
N VAL A 581 -15.71 14.79 12.13
CA VAL A 581 -16.48 15.45 11.07
C VAL A 581 -17.70 16.12 11.71
N GLN A 582 -17.84 17.43 11.54
CA GLN A 582 -18.84 18.24 12.25
C GLN A 582 -19.51 19.27 11.33
N LYS A 583 -20.79 19.53 11.55
CA LYS A 583 -21.56 20.57 10.85
C LYS A 583 -21.28 21.95 11.41
N TYR A 584 -21.23 22.93 10.51
CA TYR A 584 -21.22 24.36 10.83
C TYR A 584 -22.20 25.11 9.93
N SER A 585 -22.56 26.32 10.31
CA SER A 585 -23.41 27.22 9.52
C SER A 585 -22.86 28.65 9.56
N LEU A 586 -22.77 29.30 8.41
CA LEU A 586 -22.38 30.71 8.27
C LEU A 586 -23.21 31.34 7.15
N ALA A 587 -23.71 32.56 7.37
CA ALA A 587 -24.53 33.30 6.41
C ALA A 587 -25.78 32.54 5.90
N GLY A 588 -26.28 31.54 6.64
CA GLY A 588 -27.39 30.68 6.20
C GLY A 588 -26.99 29.53 5.26
N PHE A 589 -25.69 29.37 5.00
CA PHE A 589 -25.11 28.23 4.29
C PHE A 589 -24.56 27.19 5.27
N SER A 590 -24.67 25.91 4.94
CA SER A 590 -24.20 24.81 5.80
C SER A 590 -22.91 24.17 5.30
N PHE A 591 -22.00 23.92 6.24
CA PHE A 591 -20.64 23.43 5.98
C PHE A 591 -20.35 22.15 6.76
N ILE A 592 -19.40 21.38 6.25
CA ILE A 592 -18.76 20.26 6.93
C ILE A 592 -17.31 20.60 7.22
N ILE A 593 -16.91 20.39 8.47
CA ILE A 593 -15.55 20.53 8.94
C ILE A 593 -14.96 19.15 9.23
N LYS A 594 -13.83 18.84 8.61
CA LYS A 594 -13.06 17.61 8.83
C LYS A 594 -11.73 17.94 9.52
N ALA A 595 -11.59 17.54 10.78
CA ALA A 595 -10.43 17.80 11.61
C ALA A 595 -9.78 16.50 12.11
N SER A 596 -8.46 16.50 12.27
CA SER A 596 -7.74 15.36 12.82
C SER A 596 -6.51 15.73 13.66
N THR A 597 -6.25 14.95 14.71
CA THR A 597 -5.00 14.96 15.48
C THR A 597 -3.98 13.94 14.97
N ASP A 598 -4.35 13.11 13.99
CA ASP A 598 -3.47 12.11 13.39
C ASP A 598 -2.65 12.74 12.25
N ALA A 599 -1.32 12.56 12.29
CA ALA A 599 -0.41 13.22 11.35
C ALA A 599 -0.63 12.78 9.89
N MET A 600 -0.92 11.51 9.64
CA MET A 600 -1.20 11.01 8.28
C MET A 600 -2.53 11.57 7.77
N LYS A 601 -3.56 11.63 8.63
CA LYS A 601 -4.83 12.27 8.26
C LYS A 601 -4.73 13.76 8.02
N GLN A 602 -3.81 14.46 8.69
CA GLN A 602 -3.51 15.85 8.37
C GLN A 602 -2.87 16.02 6.99
N GLN A 603 -2.06 15.05 6.53
CA GLN A 603 -1.53 15.04 5.16
C GLN A 603 -2.63 14.76 4.12
N GLU A 604 -3.50 13.77 4.38
CA GLU A 604 -4.69 13.53 3.55
C GLU A 604 -5.58 14.77 3.43
N ASN A 605 -5.73 15.53 4.52
CA ASN A 605 -6.49 16.79 4.53
C ASN A 605 -5.84 17.89 3.68
N ILE A 606 -4.50 17.99 3.66
CA ILE A 606 -3.79 18.92 2.76
C ILE A 606 -4.11 18.55 1.31
N HIS A 607 -3.95 17.27 0.98
CA HIS A 607 -4.21 16.76 -0.35
C HIS A 607 -5.67 17.01 -0.77
N GLU A 608 -6.63 16.68 0.09
CA GLU A 608 -8.06 16.90 -0.14
C GLU A 608 -8.41 18.36 -0.42
N ALA A 609 -7.85 19.29 0.36
CA ALA A 609 -8.08 20.71 0.16
C ALA A 609 -7.48 21.21 -1.17
N TYR A 610 -6.29 20.73 -1.53
CA TYR A 610 -5.63 21.07 -2.79
C TYR A 610 -6.42 20.58 -4.00
N ILE A 611 -6.66 19.28 -4.11
CA ILE A 611 -7.40 18.71 -5.27
C ILE A 611 -8.83 19.24 -5.33
N GLY A 612 -9.45 19.46 -4.17
CA GLY A 612 -10.78 20.03 -4.04
C GLY A 612 -10.85 21.40 -4.70
N THR A 613 -9.95 22.30 -4.28
CA THR A 613 -9.93 23.70 -4.76
C THR A 613 -9.38 23.86 -6.17
N LYS A 614 -8.45 23.00 -6.60
CA LYS A 614 -7.76 23.14 -7.91
C LYS A 614 -8.40 22.35 -9.05
N VAL A 615 -9.13 21.28 -8.76
CA VAL A 615 -9.67 20.40 -9.82
C VAL A 615 -11.14 20.08 -9.61
N ILE A 616 -11.55 19.62 -8.41
CA ILE A 616 -12.94 19.20 -8.19
C ILE A 616 -13.92 20.35 -8.34
N ASN A 617 -13.59 21.53 -7.79
CA ASN A 617 -14.43 22.71 -7.89
C ASN A 617 -14.65 23.17 -9.35
N GLU A 618 -13.69 22.90 -10.24
CA GLU A 618 -13.81 23.15 -11.68
C GLU A 618 -14.78 22.14 -12.32
N ILE A 619 -14.73 20.87 -11.93
CA ILE A 619 -15.67 19.84 -12.39
C ILE A 619 -17.10 20.14 -11.93
N VAL A 620 -17.28 20.69 -10.72
CA VAL A 620 -18.60 21.07 -10.16
C VAL A 620 -19.33 22.07 -11.06
N LYS A 621 -18.63 22.88 -11.87
CA LYS A 621 -19.26 23.80 -12.83
C LYS A 621 -20.19 23.05 -13.80
N TYR A 622 -19.85 21.82 -14.17
CA TYR A 622 -20.54 21.08 -15.21
C TYR A 622 -21.56 20.09 -14.66
N ILE A 623 -21.27 19.43 -13.54
CA ILE A 623 -22.08 18.32 -13.00
C ILE A 623 -22.34 18.42 -11.49
N PRO A 624 -23.49 17.93 -10.98
CA PRO A 624 -23.87 18.04 -9.58
C PRO A 624 -23.18 17.04 -8.65
N ASN A 625 -22.48 16.05 -9.20
CA ASN A 625 -22.11 14.81 -8.49
C ASN A 625 -20.86 14.93 -7.60
N PHE A 626 -20.32 16.13 -7.39
CA PHE A 626 -19.17 16.38 -6.53
C PHE A 626 -19.51 17.46 -5.51
N ALA A 627 -19.10 17.28 -4.26
CA ALA A 627 -19.22 18.30 -3.22
C ALA A 627 -18.11 19.34 -3.37
N TYR A 628 -18.46 20.60 -3.13
CA TYR A 628 -17.51 21.69 -3.21
C TYR A 628 -16.56 21.71 -2.00
N VAL A 629 -15.29 22.06 -2.22
CA VAL A 629 -14.29 22.22 -1.15
C VAL A 629 -13.92 23.70 -1.05
N PHE A 630 -14.15 24.32 0.09
CA PHE A 630 -13.89 25.75 0.28
C PHE A 630 -12.45 26.06 0.70
N GLY A 631 -11.64 25.03 0.94
CA GLY A 631 -10.23 25.16 1.33
C GLY A 631 -9.96 24.60 2.72
N LYS A 632 -8.91 25.13 3.36
CA LYS A 632 -8.48 24.71 4.70
C LYS A 632 -8.04 25.89 5.55
N PHE A 633 -8.08 25.71 6.86
CA PHE A 633 -7.57 26.66 7.84
C PHE A 633 -6.88 25.91 9.00
N ASP A 634 -6.14 26.67 9.81
CA ASP A 634 -5.57 26.17 11.06
C ASP A 634 -6.43 26.64 12.24
N GLY A 635 -6.64 25.75 13.21
CA GLY A 635 -7.39 26.05 14.43
C GLY A 635 -6.84 25.23 15.61
N PRO A 636 -7.68 24.51 16.37
CA PRO A 636 -7.21 23.63 17.46
C PRO A 636 -6.27 22.51 16.96
N THR A 637 -6.41 22.14 15.68
CA THR A 637 -5.52 21.27 14.94
C THR A 637 -5.14 21.95 13.63
N LYS A 638 -4.04 21.51 13.01
CA LYS A 638 -3.61 22.00 11.71
C LYS A 638 -4.38 21.36 10.55
N ASN A 639 -4.44 22.06 9.42
CA ASN A 639 -5.00 21.58 8.15
C ASN A 639 -6.44 21.04 8.28
N ILE A 640 -7.33 21.86 8.85
CA ILE A 640 -8.75 21.54 8.96
C ILE A 640 -9.44 21.87 7.63
N VAL A 641 -10.11 20.90 7.01
CA VAL A 641 -10.77 21.07 5.70
C VAL A 641 -12.21 21.56 5.88
N ILE A 642 -12.62 22.51 5.04
CA ILE A 642 -13.99 23.04 4.95
C ILE A 642 -14.64 22.57 3.65
N MET A 643 -15.78 21.90 3.74
CA MET A 643 -16.50 21.34 2.60
C MET A 643 -17.98 21.72 2.63
N GLU A 644 -18.63 21.58 1.48
CA GLU A 644 -20.07 21.69 1.34
C GLU A 644 -20.81 20.60 2.14
N ASN A 645 -21.86 20.99 2.87
CA ASN A 645 -22.76 20.02 3.49
C ASN A 645 -23.83 19.57 2.49
N ILE A 646 -23.61 18.38 1.91
CA ILE A 646 -24.61 17.74 1.06
C ILE A 646 -25.72 17.13 1.90
N HIS A 647 -26.94 17.63 1.72
CA HIS A 647 -28.12 17.11 2.42
C HIS A 647 -28.52 15.73 1.88
N GLY A 648 -28.62 14.75 2.78
CA GLY A 648 -29.04 13.41 2.42
C GLY A 648 -28.57 12.36 3.43
N GLN A 649 -28.78 11.09 3.07
CA GLN A 649 -28.13 9.96 3.73
C GLN A 649 -26.98 9.45 2.86
N THR A 650 -26.00 8.81 3.46
CA THR A 650 -24.94 8.12 2.72
C THR A 650 -25.51 6.95 1.91
N PHE A 651 -24.87 6.58 0.80
CA PHE A 651 -25.36 5.54 -0.10
C PHE A 651 -25.38 4.16 0.57
N ASP A 652 -24.44 3.87 1.49
CA ASP A 652 -24.47 2.66 2.31
C ASP A 652 -25.75 2.56 3.17
N LYS A 653 -26.22 3.69 3.74
CA LYS A 653 -27.48 3.77 4.48
C LYS A 653 -28.69 3.63 3.56
N TRP A 654 -28.67 4.29 2.39
CA TRP A 654 -29.74 4.15 1.40
C TRP A 654 -29.88 2.69 0.92
N LEU A 655 -28.77 2.01 0.62
CA LEU A 655 -28.75 0.58 0.25
C LEU A 655 -29.35 -0.32 1.34
N GLN A 656 -29.16 0.05 2.61
CA GLN A 656 -29.70 -0.70 3.76
C GLN A 656 -31.17 -0.36 4.06
N SER A 657 -31.64 0.81 3.65
CA SER A 657 -33.01 1.28 3.87
C SER A 657 -34.08 0.46 3.13
N ASP A 658 -35.33 0.77 3.44
CA ASP A 658 -36.55 0.32 2.78
C ASP A 658 -36.80 1.00 1.42
N LYS A 659 -36.15 2.15 1.16
CA LYS A 659 -36.19 2.84 -0.14
C LYS A 659 -35.40 2.13 -1.25
N PHE A 660 -34.52 1.21 -0.88
CA PHE A 660 -33.69 0.48 -1.85
C PHE A 660 -34.56 -0.29 -2.85
N ASN A 661 -34.31 -0.06 -4.14
CA ASN A 661 -34.75 -0.93 -5.20
C ASN A 661 -33.63 -1.11 -6.24
N ILE A 662 -33.61 -2.26 -6.91
CA ILE A 662 -32.49 -2.64 -7.77
C ILE A 662 -32.36 -1.73 -9.01
N GLN A 663 -33.47 -1.17 -9.50
CA GLN A 663 -33.47 -0.31 -10.68
C GLN A 663 -32.84 1.05 -10.37
N ASP A 664 -33.25 1.70 -9.28
CA ASP A 664 -32.64 2.95 -8.82
C ASP A 664 -31.17 2.74 -8.43
N TYR A 665 -30.85 1.59 -7.84
CA TYR A 665 -29.46 1.22 -7.57
C TYR A 665 -28.61 1.20 -8.84
N ILE A 666 -29.08 0.53 -9.91
CA ILE A 666 -28.37 0.52 -11.20
C ILE A 666 -28.32 1.93 -11.79
N PHE A 667 -29.39 2.71 -11.68
CA PHE A 667 -29.42 4.07 -12.21
C PHE A 667 -28.46 5.02 -11.48
N ILE A 668 -28.30 4.89 -10.16
CA ILE A 668 -27.27 5.57 -9.38
C ILE A 668 -25.87 5.21 -9.90
N LEU A 669 -25.61 3.92 -10.19
CA LEU A 669 -24.34 3.49 -10.76
C LEU A 669 -24.08 4.07 -12.17
N ILE A 670 -25.11 4.23 -12.99
CA ILE A 670 -24.99 4.91 -14.30
C ILE A 670 -24.62 6.39 -14.10
N GLN A 671 -25.31 7.09 -13.21
CA GLN A 671 -25.02 8.51 -12.91
C GLN A 671 -23.59 8.69 -12.40
N LEU A 672 -23.13 7.82 -11.49
CA LEU A 672 -21.75 7.83 -11.00
C LEU A 672 -20.75 7.55 -12.12
N ALA A 673 -21.03 6.59 -12.99
CA ALA A 673 -20.16 6.29 -14.13
C ALA A 673 -20.05 7.48 -15.11
N MET A 674 -21.16 8.18 -15.38
CA MET A 674 -21.14 9.40 -16.21
C MET A 674 -20.34 10.52 -15.53
N ALA A 675 -20.55 10.74 -14.22
CA ALA A 675 -19.82 11.73 -13.45
C ALA A 675 -18.31 11.47 -13.42
N LEU A 676 -17.91 10.20 -13.23
CA LEU A 676 -16.51 9.80 -13.23
C LEU A 676 -15.87 9.97 -14.61
N GLU A 677 -16.56 9.65 -15.70
CA GLU A 677 -16.05 9.86 -17.06
C GLU A 677 -15.79 11.36 -17.32
N VAL A 678 -16.73 12.25 -16.94
CA VAL A 678 -16.54 13.70 -17.04
C VAL A 678 -15.33 14.16 -16.22
N ALA A 679 -15.23 13.70 -14.96
CA ALA A 679 -14.14 14.07 -14.06
C ALA A 679 -12.77 13.56 -14.57
N GLN A 680 -12.73 12.38 -15.19
CA GLN A 680 -11.53 11.83 -15.82
C GLN A 680 -11.08 12.68 -17.02
N ASN A 681 -12.01 13.06 -17.89
CA ASN A 681 -11.70 13.87 -19.08
C ASN A 681 -11.25 15.29 -18.73
N GLN A 682 -11.82 15.90 -17.69
CA GLN A 682 -11.51 17.27 -17.29
C GLN A 682 -10.25 17.37 -16.42
N GLY A 683 -10.07 16.46 -15.46
CA GLY A 683 -9.06 16.62 -14.41
C GLY A 683 -8.25 15.37 -14.10
N GLY A 684 -8.32 14.31 -14.92
CA GLY A 684 -7.58 13.07 -14.63
C GLY A 684 -8.03 12.37 -13.34
N PHE A 685 -9.29 12.60 -12.92
CA PHE A 685 -9.76 12.22 -11.59
C PHE A 685 -9.95 10.71 -11.43
N VAL A 686 -9.36 10.15 -10.36
CA VAL A 686 -9.64 8.80 -9.84
C VAL A 686 -9.70 8.89 -8.33
N HIS A 687 -10.78 8.44 -7.71
CA HIS A 687 -11.01 8.61 -6.27
C HIS A 687 -10.18 7.65 -5.40
N TYR A 688 -9.94 6.41 -5.87
CA TYR A 688 -9.21 5.34 -5.15
C TYR A 688 -9.82 4.86 -3.82
N ASP A 689 -10.87 5.49 -3.31
CA ASP A 689 -11.63 5.09 -2.11
C ASP A 689 -13.13 5.30 -2.31
N LEU A 690 -13.61 5.22 -3.55
CA LEU A 690 -15.02 5.39 -3.86
C LEU A 690 -15.82 4.18 -3.38
N THR A 691 -16.45 4.37 -2.22
CA THR A 691 -17.24 3.37 -1.52
C THR A 691 -18.59 3.99 -1.13
N PRO A 692 -19.63 3.19 -0.83
CA PRO A 692 -20.96 3.74 -0.57
C PRO A 692 -21.06 4.72 0.60
N TRP A 693 -20.11 4.74 1.53
CA TRP A 693 -20.10 5.74 2.61
C TRP A 693 -19.51 7.10 2.17
N ASN A 694 -18.76 7.13 1.06
CA ASN A 694 -18.20 8.35 0.43
C ASN A 694 -19.12 8.93 -0.66
N ILE A 695 -20.40 8.54 -0.65
CA ILE A 695 -21.42 9.02 -1.59
C ILE A 695 -22.64 9.43 -0.79
N MET A 696 -23.08 10.67 -0.96
CA MET A 696 -24.32 11.21 -0.42
C MET A 696 -25.45 11.06 -1.43
N ILE A 697 -26.59 10.53 -0.99
CA ILE A 697 -27.81 10.41 -1.78
C ILE A 697 -28.72 11.59 -1.45
N GLN A 698 -28.80 12.53 -2.39
CA GLN A 698 -29.68 13.68 -2.30
C GLN A 698 -30.98 13.40 -3.04
N GLU A 699 -32.09 13.39 -2.32
CA GLU A 699 -33.44 13.22 -2.89
C GLU A 699 -34.05 14.59 -3.17
N THR A 700 -34.54 14.80 -4.40
CA THR A 700 -35.20 16.05 -4.79
C THR A 700 -36.73 15.90 -4.78
N PRO A 701 -37.50 16.94 -4.40
CA PRO A 701 -38.96 16.86 -4.36
C PRO A 701 -39.62 16.62 -5.73
N ARG A 702 -38.93 16.98 -6.81
CA ARG A 702 -39.35 16.79 -8.20
C ARG A 702 -38.13 16.36 -9.03
N PRO A 703 -38.32 15.58 -10.11
CA PRO A 703 -37.22 15.23 -11.01
C PRO A 703 -36.55 16.48 -11.60
N ILE A 704 -35.21 16.48 -11.64
CA ILE A 704 -34.38 17.53 -12.22
C ILE A 704 -33.49 16.92 -13.30
N SER A 705 -33.21 17.69 -14.35
CA SER A 705 -32.35 17.26 -15.45
C SER A 705 -30.96 17.88 -15.39
N PHE A 706 -29.93 17.05 -15.56
CA PHE A 706 -28.52 17.46 -15.68
C PHE A 706 -27.92 16.85 -16.94
N ASP A 707 -26.99 17.58 -17.57
CA ASP A 707 -26.37 17.18 -18.82
C ASP A 707 -24.92 16.78 -18.55
N TYR A 708 -24.54 15.58 -19.00
CA TYR A 708 -23.21 14.99 -18.85
C TYR A 708 -22.56 14.97 -20.22
N MET A 709 -21.57 15.84 -20.42
CA MET A 709 -20.79 15.92 -21.65
C MET A 709 -19.61 14.95 -21.52
N LEU A 710 -19.75 13.74 -22.07
CA LEU A 710 -18.68 12.74 -22.02
C LEU A 710 -17.58 13.07 -23.03
N ASP A 711 -17.97 13.61 -24.19
CA ASP A 711 -17.11 14.20 -25.21
C ASP A 711 -17.96 15.13 -26.10
N GLY A 712 -17.35 15.86 -27.05
CA GLY A 712 -18.03 16.79 -27.96
C GLY A 712 -19.15 16.21 -28.81
N THR A 713 -19.27 14.88 -28.90
CA THR A 713 -20.32 14.19 -29.67
C THR A 713 -21.27 13.38 -28.81
N ASN A 714 -20.99 13.21 -27.51
CA ASN A 714 -21.72 12.33 -26.62
C ASN A 714 -22.12 13.06 -25.35
N VAL A 715 -23.22 13.81 -25.47
CA VAL A 715 -23.86 14.50 -24.35
C VAL A 715 -25.12 13.75 -23.96
N PHE A 716 -25.27 13.46 -22.66
CA PHE A 716 -26.43 12.75 -22.13
C PHE A 716 -27.18 13.59 -21.10
N ARG A 717 -28.48 13.79 -21.31
CA ARG A 717 -29.37 14.40 -20.32
C ARG A 717 -29.93 13.32 -19.41
N VAL A 718 -29.66 13.41 -18.12
CA VAL A 718 -30.22 12.53 -17.09
C VAL A 718 -31.31 13.30 -16.35
N THR A 719 -32.52 12.73 -16.27
CA THR A 719 -33.62 13.27 -15.46
C THR A 719 -33.85 12.35 -14.26
N THR A 720 -33.67 12.87 -13.04
CA THR A 720 -33.65 12.06 -11.81
C THR A 720 -34.23 12.82 -10.61
N SER A 721 -34.77 12.08 -9.64
CA SER A 721 -35.08 12.58 -8.29
C SER A 721 -34.04 12.18 -7.25
N ILE A 722 -33.01 11.43 -7.65
CA ILE A 722 -31.93 10.95 -6.79
C ILE A 722 -30.60 11.35 -7.42
N ILE A 723 -29.85 12.21 -6.73
CA ILE A 723 -28.55 12.70 -7.15
C ILE A 723 -27.48 12.10 -6.23
N PRO A 724 -26.60 11.22 -6.74
CA PRO A 724 -25.46 10.74 -5.99
C PRO A 724 -24.33 11.77 -6.06
N VAL A 725 -23.85 12.22 -4.89
CA VAL A 725 -22.78 13.22 -4.75
C VAL A 725 -21.59 12.59 -4.03
N ILE A 726 -20.44 12.59 -4.68
CA ILE A 726 -19.16 12.06 -4.21
C ILE A 726 -18.54 13.05 -3.23
N ILE A 727 -18.03 12.54 -2.11
CA ILE A 727 -17.34 13.28 -1.03
C ILE A 727 -16.04 12.56 -0.62
N ASP A 728 -15.23 13.20 0.22
CA ASP A 728 -13.98 12.65 0.79
C ASP A 728 -12.89 12.37 -0.25
N TYR A 729 -12.18 13.41 -0.67
CA TYR A 729 -11.21 13.29 -1.76
C TYR A 729 -9.79 12.93 -1.31
N GLY A 730 -9.51 12.81 -0.01
CA GLY A 730 -8.15 12.74 0.54
C GLY A 730 -7.23 11.62 0.05
N LYS A 731 -7.76 10.62 -0.67
CA LYS A 731 -6.99 9.52 -1.28
C LYS A 731 -6.94 9.54 -2.81
N SER A 732 -7.54 10.56 -3.42
CA SER A 732 -7.77 10.61 -4.86
C SER A 732 -6.47 10.89 -5.63
N HIS A 733 -6.61 10.86 -6.95
CA HIS A 733 -5.62 11.25 -7.93
C HIS A 733 -6.26 12.23 -8.91
N VAL A 734 -5.53 13.27 -9.28
CA VAL A 734 -5.88 14.23 -10.34
C VAL A 734 -4.66 14.61 -11.15
N ILE A 735 -4.88 15.24 -12.30
CA ILE A 735 -3.84 15.91 -13.09
C ILE A 735 -4.12 17.40 -13.05
N HIS A 736 -3.15 18.17 -12.58
CA HIS A 736 -3.22 19.64 -12.50
C HIS A 736 -1.87 20.22 -12.89
N ASN A 737 -1.86 21.30 -13.69
CA ASN A 737 -0.64 21.89 -14.26
C ASN A 737 0.30 20.86 -14.92
N ASN A 738 -0.27 19.89 -15.63
CA ASN A 738 0.46 18.78 -16.25
C ASN A 738 1.30 17.98 -15.25
N GLU A 739 0.87 17.86 -14.00
CA GLU A 739 1.50 17.02 -12.99
C GLU A 739 0.49 16.04 -12.41
N HIS A 740 0.96 14.84 -12.13
CA HIS A 740 0.21 13.87 -11.34
C HIS A 740 0.19 14.30 -9.89
N HIS A 741 -1.01 14.40 -9.32
CA HIS A 741 -1.25 14.66 -7.91
C HIS A 741 -2.09 13.52 -7.35
N GLY A 742 -1.45 12.53 -6.74
CA GLY A 742 -2.16 11.38 -6.18
C GLY A 742 -1.64 10.94 -4.82
N TYR A 743 -2.54 10.73 -3.87
CA TYR A 743 -2.16 10.19 -2.55
C TYR A 743 -1.98 8.67 -2.57
N ILE A 744 -2.78 7.99 -3.40
CA ILE A 744 -2.71 6.54 -3.63
C ILE A 744 -2.35 6.31 -5.09
N ASN A 745 -1.39 5.41 -5.34
CA ASN A 745 -0.90 5.12 -6.69
C ASN A 745 -0.55 6.40 -7.46
N MET A 746 0.31 7.23 -6.88
CA MET A 746 0.55 8.64 -7.23
C MET A 746 0.66 8.97 -8.73
N TYR A 747 1.16 8.06 -9.57
CA TYR A 747 1.37 8.30 -11.00
C TYR A 747 0.47 7.46 -11.91
N LYS A 748 -0.44 6.66 -11.35
CA LYS A 748 -1.28 5.74 -12.13
C LYS A 748 -2.67 6.31 -12.27
N MET A 749 -3.17 6.38 -13.50
CA MET A 749 -4.56 6.70 -13.78
C MET A 749 -5.35 5.44 -14.16
N SER A 750 -5.89 4.74 -13.16
CA SER A 750 -6.73 3.56 -13.38
C SER A 750 -8.19 3.98 -13.58
N THR A 751 -8.59 4.23 -14.84
CA THR A 751 -9.93 4.76 -15.20
C THR A 751 -11.09 3.89 -14.69
N ILE A 752 -10.88 2.58 -14.53
CA ILE A 752 -11.92 1.65 -14.07
C ILE A 752 -11.97 1.47 -12.55
N GLN A 753 -10.97 1.95 -11.81
CA GLN A 753 -10.77 1.65 -10.39
C GLN A 753 -12.02 1.92 -9.55
N ASP A 754 -12.64 3.07 -9.75
CA ASP A 754 -13.77 3.52 -8.92
C ASP A 754 -15.05 2.73 -9.22
N ILE A 755 -15.24 2.27 -10.47
CA ILE A 755 -16.33 1.36 -10.83
C ILE A 755 -16.16 0.01 -10.15
N ILE A 756 -14.95 -0.55 -10.13
CA ILE A 756 -14.66 -1.80 -9.43
C ILE A 756 -14.88 -1.62 -7.92
N SER A 757 -14.38 -0.51 -7.36
CA SER A 757 -14.47 -0.21 -5.93
C SER A 757 -15.92 -0.09 -5.48
N ILE A 758 -16.74 0.69 -6.21
CA ILE A 758 -18.15 0.85 -5.87
C ILE A 758 -18.90 -0.46 -6.03
N LEU A 759 -18.69 -1.23 -7.12
CA LEU A 759 -19.35 -2.52 -7.34
C LEU A 759 -19.03 -3.51 -6.22
N LEU A 760 -17.76 -3.70 -5.86
CA LEU A 760 -17.36 -4.64 -4.81
C LEU A 760 -17.98 -4.28 -3.46
N THR A 761 -17.99 -3.00 -3.11
CA THR A 761 -18.43 -2.53 -1.80
C THR A 761 -19.95 -2.40 -1.69
N SER A 762 -20.65 -1.95 -2.74
CA SER A 762 -22.12 -1.88 -2.77
C SER A 762 -22.76 -3.27 -2.92
N LEU A 763 -22.25 -4.14 -3.81
CA LEU A 763 -22.76 -5.51 -3.95
C LEU A 763 -22.54 -6.33 -2.67
N ASN A 764 -21.48 -6.06 -1.91
CA ASN A 764 -21.31 -6.65 -0.58
C ASN A 764 -22.50 -6.36 0.36
N ILE A 765 -23.11 -5.18 0.25
CA ILE A 765 -24.27 -4.78 1.06
C ILE A 765 -25.54 -5.39 0.45
N VAL A 766 -25.76 -5.19 -0.86
CA VAL A 766 -26.97 -5.64 -1.57
C VAL A 766 -27.16 -7.17 -1.46
N THR A 767 -26.09 -7.95 -1.60
CA THR A 767 -26.14 -9.41 -1.53
C THR A 767 -26.50 -9.95 -0.13
N GLN A 768 -26.46 -9.13 0.92
CA GLN A 768 -26.88 -9.51 2.27
C GLN A 768 -28.38 -9.35 2.51
N LYS A 769 -29.09 -8.65 1.61
CA LYS A 769 -30.54 -8.45 1.70
C LYS A 769 -31.30 -9.68 1.19
N ASN A 770 -32.56 -9.80 1.61
CA ASN A 770 -33.50 -10.76 1.04
C ASN A 770 -33.98 -10.26 -0.32
N LEU A 771 -33.32 -10.71 -1.39
CA LEU A 771 -33.59 -10.29 -2.76
C LEU A 771 -34.64 -11.16 -3.45
N SER A 772 -35.44 -10.56 -4.34
CA SER A 772 -36.34 -11.34 -5.20
C SER A 772 -35.55 -12.16 -6.22
N LYS A 773 -36.18 -13.16 -6.87
CA LYS A 773 -35.50 -13.95 -7.92
C LYS A 773 -35.00 -13.09 -9.08
N LYS A 774 -35.73 -12.02 -9.43
CA LYS A 774 -35.34 -11.06 -10.46
C LYS A 774 -34.09 -10.29 -10.02
N ASP A 775 -34.12 -9.71 -8.82
CA ASP A 775 -33.00 -8.92 -8.30
C ASP A 775 -31.73 -9.76 -8.11
N VAL A 776 -31.87 -11.03 -7.73
CA VAL A 776 -30.74 -11.98 -7.70
C VAL A 776 -30.11 -12.12 -9.10
N GLY A 777 -30.95 -12.23 -10.14
CA GLY A 777 -30.49 -12.27 -11.52
C GLY A 777 -29.73 -10.99 -11.91
N ASP A 778 -30.23 -9.83 -11.51
CA ASP A 778 -29.62 -8.54 -11.82
C ASP A 778 -28.32 -8.29 -11.04
N VAL A 779 -28.22 -8.75 -9.79
CA VAL A 779 -26.98 -8.77 -9.01
C VAL A 779 -25.91 -9.65 -9.67
N ILE A 780 -26.29 -10.84 -10.15
CA ILE A 780 -25.35 -11.73 -10.85
C ILE A 780 -24.88 -11.10 -12.16
N LYS A 781 -25.78 -10.47 -12.94
CA LYS A 781 -25.42 -9.72 -14.15
C LYS A 781 -24.44 -8.61 -13.82
N LEU A 782 -24.72 -7.74 -12.86
CA LEU A 782 -23.78 -6.67 -12.45
C LEU A 782 -22.42 -7.24 -12.04
N SER A 783 -22.41 -8.31 -11.24
CA SER A 783 -21.17 -8.97 -10.80
C SER A 783 -20.34 -9.52 -11.96
N ASN A 784 -21.00 -9.89 -13.07
CA ASN A 784 -20.35 -10.41 -14.26
C ASN A 784 -19.65 -9.34 -15.12
N PHE A 785 -19.75 -8.06 -14.78
CA PHE A 785 -18.85 -7.05 -15.34
C PHE A 785 -17.39 -7.31 -14.96
N MET A 786 -17.16 -7.80 -13.73
CA MET A 786 -15.83 -8.09 -13.18
C MET A 786 -15.33 -9.51 -13.52
N SER A 787 -16.15 -10.35 -14.17
CA SER A 787 -15.88 -11.77 -14.39
C SER A 787 -15.70 -12.12 -15.87
N GLY A 788 -15.19 -13.32 -16.14
CA GLY A 788 -14.75 -13.68 -17.49
C GLY A 788 -13.48 -12.94 -17.91
N THR A 789 -12.72 -12.43 -16.95
CA THR A 789 -11.47 -11.68 -17.07
C THR A 789 -10.38 -12.34 -16.21
N GLY A 790 -9.12 -11.92 -16.33
CA GLY A 790 -8.06 -12.30 -15.40
C GLY A 790 -8.44 -12.02 -13.93
N TYR A 791 -9.18 -10.92 -13.68
CA TYR A 791 -9.62 -10.52 -12.34
C TYR A 791 -10.55 -11.55 -11.69
N ARG A 792 -11.48 -12.11 -12.47
CA ARG A 792 -12.30 -13.27 -12.08
C ARG A 792 -12.56 -14.17 -13.29
N ARG A 793 -11.70 -15.17 -13.49
CA ARG A 793 -11.69 -16.03 -14.70
C ARG A 793 -13.02 -16.68 -15.07
N LYS A 794 -13.80 -17.14 -14.09
CA LYS A 794 -15.10 -17.80 -14.35
C LYS A 794 -16.23 -16.83 -14.07
N GLN A 795 -17.20 -16.79 -14.98
CA GLN A 795 -18.46 -16.11 -14.74
C GLN A 795 -19.20 -16.68 -13.53
N PHE A 796 -19.91 -15.81 -12.82
CA PHE A 796 -20.84 -16.23 -11.78
C PHE A 796 -22.01 -16.95 -12.45
N ARG A 797 -22.17 -18.24 -12.14
CA ARG A 797 -23.23 -19.12 -12.69
C ARG A 797 -24.29 -19.43 -11.65
N THR A 798 -25.44 -19.93 -12.12
CA THR A 798 -26.68 -20.33 -11.41
C THR A 798 -27.58 -19.21 -10.89
N THR A 799 -28.84 -19.22 -11.33
CA THR A 799 -29.96 -18.52 -10.69
C THR A 799 -30.27 -19.18 -9.33
N GLY A 800 -30.64 -18.39 -8.31
CA GLY A 800 -30.96 -18.86 -6.95
C GLY A 800 -29.84 -18.64 -5.90
N ALA A 801 -30.06 -19.08 -4.67
CA ALA A 801 -29.21 -18.78 -3.49
C ALA A 801 -27.74 -19.21 -3.62
N LYS A 802 -27.44 -20.21 -4.46
CA LYS A 802 -26.07 -20.68 -4.71
C LYS A 802 -25.23 -19.66 -5.51
N GLY A 803 -25.85 -18.89 -6.41
CA GLY A 803 -25.15 -17.85 -7.19
C GLY A 803 -24.73 -16.65 -6.34
N VAL A 804 -25.63 -16.18 -5.46
CA VAL A 804 -25.34 -15.07 -4.52
C VAL A 804 -24.21 -15.42 -3.57
N SER A 805 -24.17 -16.68 -3.10
CA SER A 805 -23.09 -17.17 -2.22
C SER A 805 -21.70 -17.12 -2.89
N ASP A 806 -21.60 -17.41 -4.20
CA ASP A 806 -20.34 -17.31 -4.96
C ASP A 806 -19.90 -15.84 -5.12
N VAL A 807 -20.85 -14.94 -5.41
CA VAL A 807 -20.61 -13.50 -5.47
C VAL A 807 -20.11 -12.97 -4.12
N GLN A 808 -20.83 -13.27 -3.04
CA GLN A 808 -20.44 -12.89 -1.67
C GLN A 808 -19.04 -13.40 -1.32
N TYR A 809 -18.71 -14.62 -1.73
CA TYR A 809 -17.42 -15.22 -1.46
C TYR A 809 -16.28 -14.48 -2.18
N PHE A 810 -16.44 -14.19 -3.47
CA PHE A 810 -15.48 -13.39 -4.23
C PHE A 810 -15.30 -12.00 -3.61
N ILE A 811 -16.43 -11.30 -3.38
CA ILE A 811 -16.46 -9.96 -2.83
C ILE A 811 -15.82 -9.89 -1.44
N SER A 812 -16.04 -10.89 -0.56
CA SER A 812 -15.48 -10.90 0.79
C SER A 812 -13.95 -10.78 0.84
N ARG A 813 -13.28 -11.13 -0.26
CA ARG A 813 -11.83 -11.00 -0.44
C ARG A 813 -11.49 -9.72 -1.19
N ALA A 814 -12.11 -9.54 -2.36
CA ALA A 814 -11.79 -8.45 -3.28
C ALA A 814 -12.12 -7.06 -2.71
N LYS A 815 -13.15 -6.92 -1.85
CA LYS A 815 -13.57 -5.62 -1.28
C LYS A 815 -12.59 -5.01 -0.27
N LYS A 816 -11.56 -5.74 0.16
CA LYS A 816 -10.60 -5.22 1.14
C LYS A 816 -9.81 -4.09 0.48
N TYR A 817 -9.70 -2.96 1.17
CA TYR A 817 -9.08 -1.75 0.60
C TYR A 817 -7.73 -2.02 -0.06
N THR A 818 -6.81 -2.66 0.67
CA THR A 818 -5.48 -3.02 0.16
C THR A 818 -5.54 -3.87 -1.10
N GLU A 819 -6.43 -4.86 -1.16
CA GLU A 819 -6.57 -5.72 -2.35
C GLU A 819 -7.18 -4.94 -3.53
N MET A 820 -8.15 -4.05 -3.28
CA MET A 820 -8.77 -3.24 -4.35
C MET A 820 -7.77 -2.32 -5.04
N ILE A 821 -6.81 -1.76 -4.31
CA ILE A 821 -5.82 -0.82 -4.85
C ILE A 821 -4.62 -1.55 -5.47
N SER A 822 -4.19 -2.69 -4.92
CA SER A 822 -2.93 -3.35 -5.31
C SER A 822 -3.11 -4.49 -6.31
N SER A 823 -4.30 -5.10 -6.42
CA SER A 823 -4.50 -6.26 -7.30
C SER A 823 -4.46 -5.85 -8.77
N ASP A 824 -3.82 -6.69 -9.61
CA ASP A 824 -3.91 -6.58 -11.07
C ASP A 824 -5.36 -6.75 -11.53
N LYS A 825 -5.83 -5.80 -12.33
CA LYS A 825 -7.18 -5.74 -12.89
C LYS A 825 -7.24 -6.39 -14.28
N HIS A 826 -6.09 -6.76 -14.84
CA HIS A 826 -5.95 -7.43 -16.12
C HIS A 826 -6.67 -6.67 -17.24
N GLU A 827 -7.56 -7.33 -17.99
CA GLU A 827 -8.26 -6.73 -19.13
C GLU A 827 -9.25 -5.63 -18.71
N LEU A 828 -9.60 -5.53 -17.42
CA LEU A 828 -10.44 -4.44 -16.92
C LEU A 828 -9.70 -3.11 -16.94
N GLU A 829 -8.37 -3.10 -16.87
CA GLU A 829 -7.58 -1.86 -16.86
C GLU A 829 -7.69 -1.06 -18.17
N LEU A 830 -8.10 -1.74 -19.25
CA LEU A 830 -8.35 -1.13 -20.55
C LEU A 830 -9.78 -0.57 -20.70
N LYS A 831 -10.59 -0.62 -19.64
CA LYS A 831 -11.99 -0.15 -19.65
C LYS A 831 -12.13 1.22 -19.00
N THR A 832 -13.16 1.96 -19.40
CA THR A 832 -13.55 3.22 -18.76
C THR A 832 -14.94 3.11 -18.12
N PRO A 833 -15.37 4.10 -17.31
CA PRO A 833 -16.75 4.18 -16.83
C PRO A 833 -17.78 4.11 -17.97
N ARG A 834 -17.48 4.67 -19.15
CA ARG A 834 -18.31 4.54 -20.35
C ARG A 834 -18.53 3.10 -20.81
N ASP A 835 -17.53 2.22 -20.71
CA ASP A 835 -17.70 0.80 -21.06
C ASP A 835 -18.60 0.06 -20.07
N PHE A 836 -18.63 0.50 -18.81
CA PHE A 836 -19.58 0.00 -17.83
C PHE A 836 -21.01 0.44 -18.16
N ILE A 837 -21.23 1.68 -18.62
CA ILE A 837 -22.54 2.14 -19.09
C ILE A 837 -23.01 1.32 -20.31
N LYS A 838 -22.12 1.10 -21.30
CA LYS A 838 -22.40 0.24 -22.46
C LYS A 838 -22.77 -1.18 -22.02
N TYR A 839 -22.04 -1.72 -21.05
CA TYR A 839 -22.34 -3.03 -20.47
C TYR A 839 -23.74 -3.08 -19.85
N ILE A 840 -24.10 -2.08 -19.05
CA ILE A 840 -25.44 -1.99 -18.44
C ILE A 840 -26.52 -1.96 -19.52
N ASN A 841 -26.40 -1.07 -20.51
CA ASN A 841 -27.43 -0.91 -21.56
C ASN A 841 -27.64 -2.18 -22.39
N LYS A 842 -26.57 -2.93 -22.64
CA LYS A 842 -26.64 -4.21 -23.35
C LYS A 842 -27.26 -5.32 -22.49
N THR A 843 -27.11 -5.24 -21.18
CA THR A 843 -27.38 -6.36 -20.24
C THR A 843 -28.74 -6.24 -19.56
N PHE A 844 -29.24 -5.02 -19.36
CA PHE A 844 -30.48 -4.75 -18.63
C PHE A 844 -31.54 -4.17 -19.55
N GLY A 845 -32.76 -4.70 -19.47
CA GLY A 845 -33.93 -4.21 -20.22
C GLY A 845 -34.71 -3.12 -19.47
N TYR A 846 -34.05 -2.32 -18.62
CA TYR A 846 -34.69 -1.23 -17.90
C TYR A 846 -34.73 0.03 -18.78
N ASN A 847 -35.84 0.76 -18.72
CA ASN A 847 -35.93 2.09 -19.33
C ASN A 847 -35.44 3.14 -18.32
N PHE A 848 -34.18 3.50 -18.40
CA PHE A 848 -33.59 4.56 -17.57
C PHE A 848 -33.86 5.93 -18.19
N THR A 849 -34.14 6.93 -17.36
CA THR A 849 -34.48 8.29 -17.80
C THR A 849 -33.24 9.11 -18.13
N TYR A 850 -32.49 8.67 -19.15
CA TYR A 850 -31.45 9.47 -19.76
C TYR A 850 -31.43 9.28 -21.29
N GLU A 851 -31.11 10.36 -22.01
CA GLU A 851 -31.14 10.39 -23.47
C GLU A 851 -29.93 11.14 -24.02
N LYS A 852 -29.51 10.79 -25.24
CA LYS A 852 -28.47 11.54 -25.95
C LYS A 852 -29.08 12.85 -26.48
N ILE A 853 -28.37 13.95 -26.28
CA ILE A 853 -28.78 15.29 -26.75
C ILE A 853 -27.63 15.93 -27.54
N ASP A 854 -27.95 16.94 -28.34
CA ASP A 854 -26.96 17.65 -29.16
C ASP A 854 -26.38 18.88 -28.46
N PHE A 855 -27.11 19.50 -27.53
CA PHE A 855 -26.73 20.79 -26.93
C PHE A 855 -26.92 20.79 -25.39
N PRO A 856 -25.82 20.74 -24.60
CA PRO A 856 -25.87 20.71 -23.15
C PRO A 856 -26.29 22.04 -22.53
N ILE A 857 -26.88 21.98 -21.34
CA ILE A 857 -27.17 23.11 -20.46
C ILE A 857 -26.52 22.85 -19.11
N PHE A 858 -25.41 23.54 -18.83
CA PHE A 858 -24.71 23.44 -17.55
C PHE A 858 -25.42 24.26 -16.47
N ARG A 859 -26.33 23.61 -15.75
CA ARG A 859 -27.20 24.28 -14.77
C ARG A 859 -26.46 24.80 -13.53
N ILE A 860 -25.30 24.22 -13.20
CA ILE A 860 -24.50 24.63 -12.04
C ILE A 860 -23.58 25.81 -12.37
N ASN A 861 -23.10 25.92 -13.62
CA ASN A 861 -22.31 27.06 -14.10
C ASN A 861 -23.18 28.32 -14.30
N ARG A 862 -23.68 28.87 -13.20
CA ARG A 862 -24.60 30.02 -13.14
C ARG A 862 -24.23 30.97 -12.01
N GLY A 863 -24.72 32.20 -12.14
CA GLY A 863 -24.53 33.27 -11.16
C GLY A 863 -23.16 33.93 -11.26
N ASN A 864 -22.89 34.88 -10.35
CA ASN A 864 -21.63 35.59 -10.30
C ASN A 864 -21.10 35.58 -8.86
N PRO A 865 -19.89 35.04 -8.59
CA PRO A 865 -19.35 34.95 -7.24
C PRO A 865 -19.21 36.30 -6.54
N ARG A 866 -18.87 37.36 -7.29
CA ARG A 866 -18.67 38.71 -6.74
C ARG A 866 -19.98 39.34 -6.31
N GLN A 867 -21.03 39.14 -7.10
CA GLN A 867 -22.39 39.52 -6.72
C GLN A 867 -22.80 38.84 -5.41
N VAL A 868 -22.56 37.53 -5.25
CA VAL A 868 -22.91 36.81 -4.01
C VAL A 868 -22.09 37.34 -2.82
N PHE A 869 -20.79 37.57 -3.00
CA PHE A 869 -19.92 38.14 -1.99
C PHE A 869 -20.40 39.53 -1.53
N GLU A 870 -20.67 40.43 -2.47
CA GLU A 870 -21.21 41.78 -2.21
C GLU A 870 -22.61 41.70 -1.57
N TYR A 871 -23.47 40.76 -1.99
CA TYR A 871 -24.79 40.54 -1.40
C TYR A 871 -24.75 40.07 0.05
N VAL A 872 -23.84 39.16 0.39
CA VAL A 872 -23.70 38.64 1.76
C VAL A 872 -23.25 39.76 2.70
N LEU A 873 -22.43 40.70 2.23
CA LEU A 873 -21.93 41.84 3.03
C LEU A 873 -22.87 43.06 3.00
N ALA A 874 -24.00 42.97 2.31
CA ALA A 874 -24.96 44.05 2.17
C ALA A 874 -25.84 44.19 3.42
N SER A 875 -25.88 45.42 3.94
CA SER A 875 -26.60 45.84 5.14
C SER A 875 -28.07 46.23 4.89
N SER A 876 -28.42 46.58 3.64
CA SER A 876 -29.77 47.01 3.25
C SER A 876 -30.31 46.26 2.02
N GLN A 877 -31.61 46.41 1.75
CA GLN A 877 -32.23 45.82 0.56
C GLN A 877 -31.78 46.51 -0.73
N GLU A 878 -31.47 47.81 -0.65
CA GLU A 878 -30.90 48.59 -1.74
C GLU A 878 -29.50 48.09 -2.10
N GLU A 879 -28.60 47.90 -1.12
CA GLU A 879 -27.26 47.34 -1.35
C GLU A 879 -27.36 45.92 -1.95
N LYS A 880 -28.30 45.09 -1.48
CA LYS A 880 -28.55 43.74 -2.03
C LYS A 880 -28.98 43.79 -3.48
N THR A 881 -29.88 44.70 -3.84
CA THR A 881 -30.32 44.91 -5.23
C THR A 881 -29.17 45.43 -6.08
N GLN A 882 -28.38 46.35 -5.53
CA GLN A 882 -27.23 46.96 -6.21
C GLN A 882 -26.17 45.92 -6.56
N SER A 883 -25.92 44.91 -5.72
CA SER A 883 -24.97 43.83 -6.03
C SER A 883 -25.23 43.13 -7.38
N PHE A 884 -26.51 42.97 -7.77
CA PHE A 884 -26.88 42.42 -9.07
C PHE A 884 -26.63 43.43 -10.20
N ILE A 885 -26.95 44.70 -9.97
CA ILE A 885 -26.78 45.78 -10.94
C ILE A 885 -25.29 46.02 -11.22
N ASP A 886 -24.44 45.92 -10.21
CA ASP A 886 -22.99 46.10 -10.31
C ASP A 886 -22.34 45.13 -11.29
N VAL A 887 -22.91 43.94 -11.48
CA VAL A 887 -22.44 43.01 -12.53
C VAL A 887 -22.62 43.64 -13.91
N PHE A 888 -23.77 44.25 -14.18
CA PHE A 888 -24.02 44.92 -15.46
C PHE A 888 -23.21 46.20 -15.61
N ASP A 889 -23.04 46.95 -14.53
CA ASP A 889 -22.26 48.20 -14.55
C ASP A 889 -20.78 47.93 -14.83
N ARG A 890 -20.19 46.90 -14.20
CA ARG A 890 -18.84 46.45 -14.51
C ARG A 890 -18.69 46.09 -15.99
N VAL A 891 -19.66 45.39 -16.59
CA VAL A 891 -19.65 45.08 -18.02
C VAL A 891 -19.77 46.35 -18.87
N ILE A 892 -20.62 47.31 -18.47
CA ILE A 892 -20.82 48.59 -19.17
C ILE A 892 -19.59 49.49 -19.10
N GLU A 893 -18.79 49.37 -18.04
CA GLU A 893 -17.63 50.24 -17.77
C GLU A 893 -16.30 49.63 -18.22
N CYS A 894 -16.14 48.31 -18.25
CA CYS A 894 -14.86 47.67 -18.59
C CYS A 894 -14.55 47.68 -20.09
N ASP A 895 -13.30 47.88 -20.48
CA ASP A 895 -12.89 47.63 -21.86
C ASP A 895 -12.71 46.12 -22.08
N PHE A 896 -13.25 45.61 -23.18
CA PHE A 896 -13.00 44.21 -23.56
C PHE A 896 -11.70 44.12 -24.35
N PRO A 897 -10.87 43.10 -24.12
CA PRO A 897 -9.70 42.86 -24.94
C PRO A 897 -10.12 42.64 -26.40
N GLU A 898 -9.34 43.18 -27.35
CA GLU A 898 -9.58 42.88 -28.77
C GLU A 898 -9.30 41.39 -29.03
N PRO A 899 -10.27 40.63 -29.54
CA PRO A 899 -10.08 39.22 -29.81
C PRO A 899 -9.09 39.04 -30.97
N VAL A 900 -8.08 38.20 -30.73
CA VAL A 900 -6.98 37.99 -31.68
C VAL A 900 -7.46 37.33 -32.98
N ASN A 901 -8.52 36.52 -32.92
CA ASN A 901 -9.18 35.96 -34.10
C ASN A 901 -10.70 35.78 -33.87
N LEU A 902 -11.41 35.42 -34.94
CA LEU A 902 -12.84 35.20 -34.98
C LEU A 902 -13.32 34.11 -34.01
N PHE A 903 -12.57 33.01 -33.84
CA PHE A 903 -12.91 31.94 -32.89
C PHE A 903 -12.93 32.47 -31.44
N PHE A 904 -11.89 33.21 -31.04
CA PHE A 904 -11.83 33.81 -29.71
C PHE A 904 -12.87 34.92 -29.49
N ALA A 905 -13.29 35.60 -30.55
CA ALA A 905 -14.43 36.52 -30.48
C ALA A 905 -15.73 35.78 -30.13
N TYR A 906 -15.96 34.59 -30.72
CA TYR A 906 -17.10 33.75 -30.35
C TYR A 906 -17.01 33.30 -28.90
N TYR A 907 -15.86 32.75 -28.47
CA TYR A 907 -15.64 32.32 -27.10
C TYR A 907 -15.97 33.44 -26.09
N ALA A 908 -15.33 34.61 -26.24
CA ALA A 908 -15.53 35.73 -25.33
C ALA A 908 -16.98 36.23 -25.32
N ALA A 909 -17.61 36.39 -26.50
CA ALA A 909 -18.99 36.86 -26.59
C ALA A 909 -19.99 35.89 -25.96
N GLN A 910 -19.82 34.58 -26.20
CA GLN A 910 -20.67 33.53 -25.64
C GLN A 910 -20.52 33.45 -24.11
N THR A 911 -19.29 33.43 -23.58
CA THR A 911 -19.05 33.38 -22.13
C THR A 911 -19.61 34.60 -21.41
N LEU A 912 -19.44 35.81 -21.97
CA LEU A 912 -20.02 37.04 -21.42
C LEU A 912 -21.54 37.03 -21.46
N GLU A 913 -22.15 36.62 -22.59
CA GLU A 913 -23.60 36.47 -22.71
C GLU A 913 -24.16 35.52 -21.65
N GLU A 914 -23.60 34.32 -21.54
CA GLU A 914 -24.07 33.30 -20.61
C GLU A 914 -24.02 33.80 -19.16
N SER A 915 -22.90 34.42 -18.77
CA SER A 915 -22.69 34.96 -17.44
C SER A 915 -23.68 36.07 -17.10
N VAL A 916 -23.82 37.07 -17.98
CA VAL A 916 -24.71 38.23 -17.78
C VAL A 916 -26.17 37.81 -17.79
N THR A 917 -26.56 36.93 -18.72
CA THR A 917 -27.93 36.40 -18.82
C THR A 917 -28.29 35.56 -17.60
N SER A 918 -27.33 34.78 -17.07
CA SER A 918 -27.55 34.00 -15.85
C SER A 918 -27.83 34.90 -14.65
N VAL A 919 -27.04 35.96 -14.45
CA VAL A 919 -27.22 36.89 -13.34
C VAL A 919 -28.55 37.63 -13.47
N HIS A 920 -28.93 38.06 -14.67
CA HIS A 920 -30.21 38.72 -14.89
C HIS A 920 -31.41 37.82 -14.54
N LYS A 921 -31.37 36.54 -14.90
CA LYS A 921 -32.42 35.58 -14.51
C LYS A 921 -32.52 35.40 -12.99
N LEU A 922 -31.39 35.38 -12.30
CA LEU A 922 -31.36 35.30 -10.82
C LEU A 922 -31.87 36.59 -10.19
N MET A 923 -31.53 37.75 -10.75
CA MET A 923 -32.03 39.06 -10.32
C MET A 923 -33.55 39.13 -10.47
N LEU A 924 -34.11 38.73 -11.62
CA LEU A 924 -35.56 38.72 -11.83
C LEU A 924 -36.29 37.85 -10.80
N HIS A 925 -35.74 36.69 -10.47
CA HIS A 925 -36.29 35.84 -9.43
C HIS A 925 -36.23 36.49 -8.04
N TYR A 926 -35.11 37.13 -7.71
CA TYR A 926 -34.95 37.89 -6.47
C TYR A 926 -35.96 39.05 -6.37
N LEU A 927 -36.09 39.85 -7.41
CA LEU A 927 -37.01 41.00 -7.43
C LEU A 927 -38.47 40.56 -7.32
N ASP A 928 -38.86 39.46 -7.98
CA ASP A 928 -40.20 38.87 -7.83
C ASP A 928 -40.48 38.43 -6.38
N MET A 929 -39.51 37.76 -5.74
CA MET A 929 -39.62 37.36 -4.34
C MET A 929 -39.74 38.53 -3.37
N GLU A 930 -39.01 39.61 -3.64
CA GLU A 930 -38.99 40.82 -2.81
C GLU A 930 -40.06 41.85 -3.20
N LYS A 931 -40.84 41.58 -4.26
CA LYS A 931 -41.86 42.48 -4.83
C LYS A 931 -41.31 43.85 -5.26
N LEU A 932 -40.16 43.85 -5.92
CA LEU A 932 -39.48 45.02 -6.45
C LEU A 932 -39.63 45.09 -7.98
N GLU A 933 -39.70 46.29 -8.55
CA GLU A 933 -39.79 46.48 -10.01
C GLU A 933 -38.40 46.50 -10.68
N ASP A 934 -38.27 45.80 -11.82
CA ASP A 934 -37.09 45.89 -12.68
C ASP A 934 -37.38 46.74 -13.93
N SER A 935 -36.53 47.72 -14.22
CA SER A 935 -36.56 48.42 -15.51
C SER A 935 -35.87 47.65 -16.65
N GLY A 936 -35.04 46.65 -16.32
CA GLY A 936 -34.20 45.88 -17.24
C GLY A 936 -33.18 46.73 -18.00
N LYS A 937 -33.05 48.02 -17.66
CA LYS A 937 -32.33 49.03 -18.46
C LYS A 937 -30.81 48.77 -18.47
N LYS A 938 -30.25 48.39 -17.32
CA LYS A 938 -28.81 48.11 -17.17
C LYS A 938 -28.41 46.81 -17.88
N TYR A 939 -29.15 45.72 -17.68
CA TYR A 939 -28.97 44.47 -18.45
C TYR A 939 -29.00 44.69 -19.97
N LYS A 940 -30.01 45.41 -20.48
CA LYS A 940 -30.12 45.73 -21.91
C LYS A 940 -28.92 46.55 -22.41
N LYS A 941 -28.40 47.49 -21.61
CA LYS A 941 -27.18 48.25 -21.94
C LYS A 941 -25.94 47.36 -21.98
N ALA A 942 -25.76 46.48 -20.99
CA ALA A 942 -24.65 45.53 -20.94
C ALA A 942 -24.66 44.60 -22.17
N MET A 943 -25.81 44.00 -22.50
CA MET A 943 -25.96 43.16 -23.70
C MET A 943 -25.72 43.93 -25.00
N LYS A 944 -26.16 45.20 -25.08
CA LYS A 944 -25.89 46.07 -26.23
C LYS A 944 -24.39 46.32 -26.39
N LYS A 945 -23.66 46.53 -25.28
CA LYS A 945 -22.21 46.72 -25.30
C LYS A 945 -21.48 45.47 -25.79
N ILE A 946 -21.77 44.30 -25.22
CA ILE A 946 -21.19 43.01 -25.67
C ILE A 946 -21.43 42.82 -27.18
N ARG A 947 -22.67 43.01 -27.63
CA ARG A 947 -22.99 42.90 -29.06
C ARG A 947 -22.20 43.92 -29.90
N HIS A 948 -22.09 45.17 -29.46
CA HIS A 948 -21.37 46.19 -30.21
C HIS A 948 -19.88 45.90 -30.33
N SER A 949 -19.23 45.50 -29.23
CA SER A 949 -17.80 45.23 -29.18
C SER A 949 -17.36 44.08 -30.09
N TYR A 950 -18.16 43.01 -30.19
CA TYR A 950 -17.79 41.85 -31.02
C TYR A 950 -18.43 41.85 -32.41
N ARG A 951 -19.36 42.77 -32.73
CA ARG A 951 -20.11 42.76 -34.00
C ARG A 951 -19.22 42.77 -35.24
N ALA A 952 -18.20 43.64 -35.26
CA ALA A 952 -17.33 43.80 -36.42
C ALA A 952 -16.60 42.49 -36.73
N LYS A 953 -15.92 41.93 -35.72
CA LYS A 953 -15.17 40.67 -35.85
C LYS A 953 -16.07 39.49 -36.21
N LEU A 954 -17.21 39.32 -35.53
CA LEU A 954 -18.16 38.24 -35.79
C LEU A 954 -18.87 38.31 -37.17
N SER A 955 -18.71 39.42 -37.90
CA SER A 955 -19.26 39.61 -39.25
C SER A 955 -18.25 39.37 -40.38
N GLU A 956 -17.00 39.08 -40.04
CA GLU A 956 -15.98 38.67 -41.00
C GLU A 956 -16.35 37.30 -41.62
N LYS A 957 -16.09 37.13 -42.92
CA LYS A 957 -16.43 35.88 -43.65
C LYS A 957 -15.47 34.72 -43.38
N SER A 958 -14.25 35.04 -42.97
CA SER A 958 -13.14 34.10 -42.76
C SER A 958 -12.03 34.82 -42.00
N ASP A 959 -11.33 34.09 -41.14
CA ASP A 959 -10.12 34.55 -40.46
C ASP A 959 -8.95 33.61 -40.77
N GLU A 960 -7.74 33.96 -40.35
CA GLU A 960 -6.58 33.08 -40.46
C GLU A 960 -6.79 31.75 -39.70
N LYS A 961 -6.19 30.69 -40.22
CA LYS A 961 -6.22 29.35 -39.61
C LYS A 961 -5.59 29.42 -38.22
N VAL A 962 -6.22 28.82 -37.22
CA VAL A 962 -5.64 28.69 -35.89
C VAL A 962 -4.58 27.60 -35.92
N GLU A 963 -3.32 27.96 -35.69
CA GLU A 963 -2.19 27.04 -35.66
C GLU A 963 -2.05 26.39 -34.27
N TYR A 964 -1.83 25.07 -34.26
CA TYR A 964 -1.51 24.28 -33.08
C TYR A 964 -0.66 23.08 -33.46
N ASP A 965 0.13 22.57 -32.51
CA ASP A 965 0.96 21.39 -32.70
C ASP A 965 0.51 20.25 -31.78
N LEU A 966 0.36 19.06 -32.36
CA LEU A 966 0.06 17.84 -31.63
C LEU A 966 1.32 16.98 -31.60
N ALA A 967 1.94 16.87 -30.43
CA ALA A 967 3.14 16.08 -30.25
C ALA A 967 3.01 14.63 -30.74
N GLN A 968 1.80 14.05 -30.69
CA GLN A 968 1.47 12.70 -31.21
C GLN A 968 -0.05 12.47 -31.28
N SER A 969 -0.47 11.26 -31.67
CA SER A 969 -1.90 10.92 -31.91
C SER A 969 -2.79 10.69 -30.67
N PHE A 970 -2.21 10.46 -29.49
CA PHE A 970 -2.91 10.22 -28.20
C PHE A 970 -4.07 9.19 -28.23
N LYS A 971 -4.01 8.18 -29.09
CA LYS A 971 -5.09 7.18 -29.25
C LYS A 971 -5.16 6.13 -28.14
N SER A 972 -4.05 5.85 -27.47
CA SER A 972 -3.97 4.89 -26.37
C SER A 972 -3.43 5.55 -25.11
N LEU A 973 -3.94 5.11 -23.95
CA LEU A 973 -3.44 5.54 -22.65
C LEU A 973 -2.02 5.00 -22.43
N GLU A 974 -1.05 5.88 -22.20
CA GLU A 974 0.30 5.49 -21.79
C GLU A 974 0.38 5.46 -20.27
N ILE A 975 0.69 4.30 -19.71
CA ILE A 975 0.90 4.13 -18.28
C ILE A 975 2.25 4.76 -17.92
N SER A 976 2.32 5.46 -16.79
CA SER A 976 3.59 5.97 -16.26
C SER A 976 4.65 4.86 -16.23
N PRO A 977 5.84 5.10 -16.80
CA PRO A 977 6.92 4.12 -16.80
C PRO A 977 7.66 4.06 -15.46
N TYR A 978 7.17 4.75 -14.43
CA TYR A 978 7.78 4.85 -13.10
C TYR A 978 6.75 4.81 -11.97
N THR A 979 7.20 4.38 -10.79
CA THR A 979 6.48 4.39 -9.50
C THR A 979 7.21 5.30 -8.51
N GLU A 980 6.67 5.46 -7.29
CA GLU A 980 7.38 6.17 -6.20
C GLU A 980 8.76 5.54 -5.95
N GLU A 981 8.84 4.21 -5.93
CA GLU A 981 10.06 3.46 -5.68
C GLU A 981 11.09 3.59 -6.80
N THR A 982 10.66 3.94 -8.02
CA THR A 982 11.60 4.16 -9.14
C THR A 982 12.56 5.33 -8.85
N PHE A 983 12.14 6.32 -8.06
CA PHE A 983 13.00 7.44 -7.63
C PHE A 983 14.07 7.06 -6.61
N LEU A 984 14.06 5.82 -6.10
CA LEU A 984 15.18 5.26 -5.34
C LEU A 984 16.34 4.78 -6.24
N LEU A 985 16.15 4.79 -7.58
CA LEU A 985 17.09 4.29 -8.59
C LEU A 985 17.47 5.41 -9.57
N PRO A 986 18.48 6.25 -9.25
CA PRO A 986 18.82 7.43 -10.04
C PRO A 986 19.27 7.12 -11.48
N ASP A 987 19.92 5.97 -11.68
CA ASP A 987 20.33 5.45 -12.99
C ASP A 987 19.12 5.12 -13.88
N VAL A 988 18.08 4.51 -13.30
CA VAL A 988 16.81 4.24 -14.00
C VAL A 988 16.12 5.56 -14.36
N ILE A 989 16.10 6.54 -13.44
CA ILE A 989 15.53 7.86 -13.72
C ILE A 989 16.29 8.59 -14.83
N LEU A 990 17.62 8.56 -14.85
CA LEU A 990 18.43 9.14 -15.95
C LEU A 990 18.08 8.54 -17.31
N ASN A 991 17.91 7.21 -17.37
CA ASN A 991 17.51 6.52 -18.59
C ASN A 991 16.10 6.94 -19.04
N LEU A 992 15.16 7.08 -18.10
CA LEU A 992 13.81 7.55 -18.38
C LEU A 992 13.80 9.01 -18.86
N LEU A 993 14.55 9.91 -18.21
CA LEU A 993 14.68 11.32 -18.61
C LEU A 993 15.24 11.45 -20.03
N SER A 994 16.25 10.64 -20.37
CA SER A 994 16.84 10.60 -21.71
C SER A 994 15.85 10.10 -22.77
N LYS A 995 14.97 9.15 -22.40
CA LYS A 995 13.94 8.59 -23.29
C LYS A 995 12.78 9.55 -23.54
N TYR A 996 12.37 10.32 -22.53
CA TYR A 996 11.16 11.18 -22.56
C TYR A 996 11.51 12.68 -22.58
N GLY A 997 12.56 13.05 -23.32
CA GLY A 997 13.20 14.37 -23.20
C GLY A 997 12.44 15.58 -23.78
N GLU A 998 11.41 15.38 -24.60
CA GLU A 998 10.62 16.46 -25.22
C GLU A 998 9.18 16.46 -24.68
N VAL A 999 8.75 17.59 -24.12
CA VAL A 999 7.41 17.76 -23.55
C VAL A 999 6.51 18.37 -24.62
N GLY A 1000 5.51 17.61 -25.07
CA GLY A 1000 4.40 18.18 -25.86
C GLY A 1000 3.45 19.00 -24.98
N GLU A 1001 2.79 20.01 -25.55
CA GLU A 1001 1.77 20.78 -24.84
C GLU A 1001 0.49 19.93 -24.60
N ASP A 1002 -0.10 20.02 -23.40
CA ASP A 1002 -1.44 19.47 -23.14
C ASP A 1002 -2.50 20.39 -23.74
N LEU A 1003 -3.04 20.00 -24.90
CA LEU A 1003 -4.11 20.74 -25.58
C LEU A 1003 -5.53 20.33 -25.17
N SER A 1004 -5.69 19.46 -24.17
CA SER A 1004 -7.01 18.92 -23.80
C SER A 1004 -7.98 19.95 -23.21
N GLU A 1005 -7.48 20.97 -22.52
CA GLU A 1005 -8.31 22.08 -22.03
C GLU A 1005 -8.87 22.93 -23.18
N TYR A 1006 -8.02 23.25 -24.15
CA TYR A 1006 -8.42 23.94 -25.38
C TYR A 1006 -9.43 23.13 -26.18
N LYS A 1007 -9.25 21.80 -26.25
CA LYS A 1007 -10.24 20.91 -26.86
C LYS A 1007 -11.60 21.07 -26.19
N ASN A 1008 -11.67 21.09 -24.86
CA ASN A 1008 -12.92 21.29 -24.13
C ASN A 1008 -13.54 22.65 -24.49
N ILE A 1009 -12.75 23.73 -24.48
CA ILE A 1009 -13.21 25.08 -24.88
C ILE A 1009 -13.81 25.06 -26.29
N ILE A 1010 -13.12 24.44 -27.25
CA ILE A 1010 -13.57 24.30 -28.64
C ILE A 1010 -14.91 23.56 -28.73
N GLU A 1011 -15.04 22.43 -28.03
CA GLU A 1011 -16.29 21.69 -28.01
C GLU A 1011 -17.42 22.52 -27.38
N HIS A 1012 -17.16 23.27 -26.30
CA HIS A 1012 -18.15 24.17 -25.68
C HIS A 1012 -18.62 25.28 -26.63
N VAL A 1013 -17.71 25.92 -27.36
CA VAL A 1013 -18.03 26.99 -28.33
C VAL A 1013 -18.91 26.44 -29.46
N PHE A 1014 -18.62 25.23 -29.96
CA PHE A 1014 -19.46 24.59 -30.98
C PHE A 1014 -20.84 24.21 -30.48
N LEU A 1015 -20.99 23.93 -29.19
CA LEU A 1015 -22.25 23.47 -28.61
C LEU A 1015 -23.16 24.63 -28.14
N ASN A 1016 -22.67 25.86 -28.10
CA ASN A 1016 -23.45 27.03 -27.70
C ASN A 1016 -24.63 27.30 -28.66
N GLN A 1017 -25.81 27.60 -28.11
CA GLN A 1017 -27.04 27.96 -28.84
C GLN A 1017 -27.59 29.33 -28.42
N GLY A 1018 -26.74 30.21 -27.87
CA GLY A 1018 -27.10 31.56 -27.44
C GLY A 1018 -27.25 32.56 -28.59
N MET A 1019 -27.33 33.85 -28.25
CA MET A 1019 -27.37 34.96 -29.20
C MET A 1019 -26.12 35.01 -30.08
N PHE A 1020 -24.97 34.58 -29.55
CA PHE A 1020 -23.70 34.51 -30.28
C PHE A 1020 -23.37 33.09 -30.76
N LYS A 1021 -24.39 32.28 -31.07
CA LYS A 1021 -24.21 30.98 -31.75
C LYS A 1021 -23.34 31.16 -33.01
N MET A 1022 -22.38 30.26 -33.18
CA MET A 1022 -21.53 30.21 -34.37
C MET A 1022 -22.35 29.91 -35.63
N SER A 1023 -22.09 30.62 -36.73
CA SER A 1023 -22.74 30.33 -38.01
C SER A 1023 -22.34 28.94 -38.52
N ASP A 1024 -23.19 28.31 -39.34
CA ASP A 1024 -22.91 26.97 -39.86
C ASP A 1024 -21.63 26.98 -40.72
N GLU A 1025 -21.40 28.04 -41.50
CA GLU A 1025 -20.18 28.25 -42.31
C GLU A 1025 -18.91 28.32 -41.43
N HIS A 1026 -18.91 29.12 -40.36
CA HIS A 1026 -17.75 29.23 -39.46
C HIS A 1026 -17.55 27.93 -38.67
N ARG A 1027 -18.63 27.25 -38.30
CA ARG A 1027 -18.57 25.98 -37.58
C ARG A 1027 -17.91 24.90 -38.43
N GLU A 1028 -18.31 24.75 -39.69
CA GLU A 1028 -17.69 23.79 -40.61
C GLU A 1028 -16.20 24.07 -40.79
N TYR A 1029 -15.83 25.33 -41.02
CA TYR A 1029 -14.43 25.74 -41.13
C TYR A 1029 -13.59 25.37 -39.89
N TYR A 1030 -14.06 25.71 -38.68
CA TYR A 1030 -13.30 25.42 -37.46
C TYR A 1030 -13.34 23.94 -37.06
N MET A 1031 -14.39 23.20 -37.40
CA MET A 1031 -14.41 21.75 -37.22
C MET A 1031 -13.35 21.06 -38.08
N GLU A 1032 -13.11 21.53 -39.31
CA GLU A 1032 -12.00 21.07 -40.14
C GLU A 1032 -10.64 21.54 -39.59
N ASN A 1033 -10.53 22.80 -39.16
CA ASN A 1033 -9.30 23.33 -38.56
C ASN A 1033 -8.86 22.50 -37.33
N PHE A 1034 -9.79 22.11 -36.46
CA PHE A 1034 -9.51 21.39 -35.21
C PHE A 1034 -9.72 19.87 -35.32
N ALA A 1035 -9.90 19.31 -36.53
CA ALA A 1035 -10.23 17.90 -36.73
C ALA A 1035 -9.26 16.94 -36.02
N ASP A 1036 -7.96 17.21 -36.13
CA ASP A 1036 -6.93 16.37 -35.50
C ASP A 1036 -7.03 16.43 -33.97
N LEU A 1037 -7.14 17.64 -33.39
CA LEU A 1037 -7.28 17.83 -31.94
C LEU A 1037 -8.57 17.19 -31.39
N LEU A 1038 -9.70 17.35 -32.09
CA LEU A 1038 -10.99 16.78 -31.69
C LEU A 1038 -10.98 15.26 -31.71
N SER A 1039 -10.15 14.65 -32.57
CA SER A 1039 -9.99 13.19 -32.64
C SER A 1039 -9.18 12.58 -31.49
N THR A 1040 -8.44 13.39 -30.73
CA THR A 1040 -7.64 12.92 -29.59
C THR A 1040 -8.50 12.51 -28.39
N ASN A 1041 -7.94 11.72 -27.47
CA ASN A 1041 -8.58 11.39 -26.20
C ASN A 1041 -7.96 12.25 -25.07
N SER A 1042 -8.78 13.06 -24.39
CA SER A 1042 -8.33 14.02 -23.37
C SER A 1042 -7.59 13.35 -22.21
N VAL A 1043 -8.04 12.17 -21.77
CA VAL A 1043 -7.38 11.39 -20.70
C VAL A 1043 -5.98 10.96 -21.13
N ASN A 1044 -5.84 10.47 -22.37
CA ASN A 1044 -4.56 10.02 -22.89
C ASN A 1044 -3.57 11.19 -23.05
N THR A 1045 -4.03 12.34 -23.57
CA THR A 1045 -3.21 13.55 -23.70
C THR A 1045 -2.72 14.02 -22.34
N LYS A 1046 -3.63 14.19 -21.37
CA LYS A 1046 -3.30 14.61 -20.00
C LYS A 1046 -2.29 13.67 -19.35
N THR A 1047 -2.53 12.37 -19.43
CA THR A 1047 -1.68 11.36 -18.79
C THR A 1047 -0.29 11.34 -19.41
N TYR A 1048 -0.19 11.41 -20.74
CA TYR A 1048 1.11 11.45 -21.41
C TYR A 1048 1.95 12.65 -20.97
N THR A 1049 1.38 13.86 -21.05
CA THR A 1049 2.08 15.08 -20.67
C THR A 1049 2.44 15.06 -19.18
N ALA A 1050 1.52 14.59 -18.34
CA ALA A 1050 1.76 14.47 -16.90
C ALA A 1050 2.85 13.46 -16.56
N ASN A 1051 2.94 12.32 -17.26
CA ASN A 1051 4.03 11.34 -17.08
C ASN A 1051 5.40 11.98 -17.31
N VAL A 1052 5.55 12.79 -18.36
CA VAL A 1052 6.84 13.40 -18.68
C VAL A 1052 7.19 14.52 -17.70
N HIS A 1053 6.26 15.45 -17.49
CA HIS A 1053 6.52 16.64 -16.70
C HIS A 1053 6.65 16.33 -15.20
N THR A 1054 5.87 15.37 -14.68
CA THR A 1054 6.03 14.89 -13.29
C THR A 1054 7.38 14.22 -13.09
N LEU A 1055 7.81 13.35 -14.02
CA LEU A 1055 9.14 12.72 -13.97
C LEU A 1055 10.24 13.78 -13.82
N GLN A 1056 10.22 14.80 -14.68
CA GLN A 1056 11.21 15.86 -14.69
C GLN A 1056 11.23 16.66 -13.38
N LYS A 1057 10.07 17.16 -12.93
CA LYS A 1057 9.96 18.01 -11.72
C LYS A 1057 10.27 17.26 -10.43
N VAL A 1058 9.83 16.00 -10.33
CA VAL A 1058 10.11 15.17 -9.15
C VAL A 1058 11.59 14.79 -9.13
N ALA A 1059 12.18 14.39 -10.26
CA ALA A 1059 13.60 14.04 -10.35
C ALA A 1059 14.49 15.23 -9.97
N LYS A 1060 14.29 16.40 -10.59
CA LYS A 1060 15.03 17.65 -10.28
C LYS A 1060 14.91 17.98 -8.78
N GLY A 1061 13.69 17.93 -8.24
CA GLY A 1061 13.44 18.29 -6.85
C GLY A 1061 14.07 17.35 -5.83
N ILE A 1062 13.89 16.03 -5.99
CA ILE A 1062 14.38 15.03 -5.03
C ILE A 1062 15.90 14.94 -5.05
N TYR A 1063 16.50 14.83 -6.24
CA TYR A 1063 17.94 14.57 -6.32
C TYR A 1063 18.79 15.78 -5.98
N ASN A 1064 18.27 17.00 -6.15
CA ASN A 1064 18.95 18.19 -5.64
C ASN A 1064 19.04 18.17 -4.11
N VAL A 1065 17.96 17.79 -3.42
CA VAL A 1065 17.95 17.67 -1.95
C VAL A 1065 18.85 16.52 -1.49
N ASP A 1066 18.77 15.36 -2.15
CA ASP A 1066 19.59 14.20 -1.83
C ASP A 1066 21.07 14.48 -2.00
N ARG A 1067 21.45 15.21 -3.05
CA ARG A 1067 22.82 15.66 -3.30
C ARG A 1067 23.33 16.56 -2.18
N GLU A 1068 22.59 17.59 -1.81
CA GLU A 1068 22.97 18.51 -0.72
C GLU A 1068 23.18 17.77 0.61
N VAL A 1069 22.26 16.87 0.96
CA VAL A 1069 22.37 16.06 2.18
C VAL A 1069 23.55 15.09 2.11
N LEU A 1070 23.79 14.46 0.96
CA LEU A 1070 24.89 13.54 0.79
C LEU A 1070 26.26 14.25 0.83
N LEU A 1071 26.37 15.44 0.24
CA LEU A 1071 27.56 16.31 0.33
C LEU A 1071 27.89 16.64 1.79
N GLY A 1072 26.87 16.95 2.59
CA GLY A 1072 27.04 17.22 4.02
C GLY A 1072 27.50 16.02 4.85
N LYS A 1073 27.21 14.80 4.39
CA LYS A 1073 27.60 13.54 5.07
C LYS A 1073 28.95 12.97 4.61
N LEU A 1074 29.40 13.28 3.40
CA LEU A 1074 30.67 12.80 2.89
C LEU A 1074 31.87 13.44 3.62
N PRO A 1075 32.94 12.68 3.90
CA PRO A 1075 34.11 13.22 4.59
C PRO A 1075 34.89 14.18 3.67
N LYS A 1076 35.27 15.35 4.20
CA LYS A 1076 36.06 16.37 3.47
C LYS A 1076 37.42 15.88 2.92
N LYS A 1077 37.97 14.78 3.45
CA LYS A 1077 39.22 14.15 2.98
C LYS A 1077 39.04 12.63 2.90
N LYS A 1078 39.48 12.01 1.80
CA LYS A 1078 39.49 10.55 1.65
C LYS A 1078 40.31 9.91 2.78
N SER A 1079 39.72 8.95 3.48
CA SER A 1079 40.32 8.26 4.62
C SER A 1079 40.47 6.79 4.31
N LYS A 1080 41.68 6.23 4.48
CA LYS A 1080 41.92 4.78 4.35
C LYS A 1080 41.15 3.92 5.38
N LYS A 1081 40.45 4.53 6.35
CA LYS A 1081 39.69 3.84 7.41
C LYS A 1081 38.20 3.65 7.08
N ARG A 1082 37.68 4.26 6.01
CA ARG A 1082 36.28 4.18 5.58
C ARG A 1082 36.22 3.95 4.07
N ASN A 1083 35.34 3.08 3.61
CA ASN A 1083 35.00 2.96 2.20
C ASN A 1083 33.75 3.83 1.93
N CYS A 1084 33.82 4.77 0.99
CA CYS A 1084 32.70 5.64 0.62
C CYS A 1084 32.33 5.50 -0.87
N ASP A 1085 32.78 4.43 -1.54
CA ASP A 1085 32.74 4.29 -3.00
C ASP A 1085 31.29 4.37 -3.53
N SER A 1086 30.35 3.67 -2.88
CA SER A 1086 28.92 3.73 -3.25
C SER A 1086 28.33 5.13 -3.09
N ALA A 1087 28.69 5.86 -2.04
CA ALA A 1087 28.21 7.23 -1.83
C ALA A 1087 28.79 8.20 -2.87
N GLU A 1088 30.05 8.02 -3.29
CA GLU A 1088 30.65 8.77 -4.39
C GLU A 1088 29.95 8.46 -5.73
N GLU A 1089 29.53 7.21 -5.95
CA GLU A 1089 28.76 6.80 -7.12
C GLU A 1089 27.37 7.46 -7.15
N TYR A 1090 26.62 7.42 -6.04
CA TYR A 1090 25.35 8.14 -5.89
C TYR A 1090 25.51 9.64 -6.14
N MET A 1091 26.56 10.26 -5.59
CA MET A 1091 26.87 11.67 -5.83
C MET A 1091 27.06 11.97 -7.33
N SER A 1092 27.79 11.11 -8.04
CA SER A 1092 27.98 11.25 -9.48
C SER A 1092 26.67 11.09 -10.25
N MET A 1093 25.79 10.17 -9.84
CA MET A 1093 24.49 9.97 -10.49
C MET A 1093 23.57 11.17 -10.28
N TYR A 1094 23.51 11.72 -9.06
CA TYR A 1094 22.72 12.93 -8.79
C TYR A 1094 23.22 14.13 -9.60
N LYS A 1095 24.53 14.30 -9.74
CA LYS A 1095 25.11 15.36 -10.58
C LYS A 1095 24.71 15.23 -12.05
N LYS A 1096 24.70 14.02 -12.60
CA LYS A 1096 24.23 13.78 -13.98
C LYS A 1096 22.76 14.16 -14.18
N VAL A 1097 21.92 13.99 -13.15
CA VAL A 1097 20.52 14.41 -13.23
C VAL A 1097 20.42 15.95 -13.26
N GLU A 1098 21.23 16.64 -12.48
CA GLU A 1098 21.33 18.10 -12.49
C GLU A 1098 21.80 18.63 -13.85
N GLU A 1099 22.91 18.06 -14.38
CA GLU A 1099 23.48 18.40 -15.69
C GLU A 1099 22.45 18.25 -16.83
N PHE A 1100 21.60 17.21 -16.79
CA PHE A 1100 20.52 17.01 -17.77
C PHE A 1100 19.54 18.19 -17.86
N PHE A 1101 19.31 18.91 -16.76
CA PHE A 1101 18.43 20.09 -16.74
C PHE A 1101 19.16 21.40 -17.05
N GLU A 1102 20.47 21.49 -16.77
CA GLU A 1102 21.29 22.66 -17.12
C GLU A 1102 21.51 22.77 -18.63
N GLU A 1103 21.71 21.65 -19.35
CA GLU A 1103 21.89 21.63 -20.81
C GLU A 1103 20.64 22.07 -21.61
N LYS A 1104 19.47 22.19 -20.96
CA LYS A 1104 18.19 22.52 -21.58
C LYS A 1104 17.62 23.88 -21.19
N GLU A 1105 18.22 24.59 -20.24
CA GLU A 1105 17.87 25.99 -19.97
C GLU A 1105 18.73 26.88 -20.89
N PRO A 1106 18.16 27.60 -21.89
CA PRO A 1106 18.92 28.62 -22.59
C PRO A 1106 19.35 29.68 -21.56
N GLU A 1107 20.61 30.15 -21.67
CA GLU A 1107 21.15 31.22 -20.84
C GLU A 1107 20.17 32.41 -20.83
N SER A 1108 19.41 32.55 -19.74
CA SER A 1108 18.66 33.77 -19.50
C SER A 1108 19.67 34.80 -19.03
N GLU A 1109 20.02 35.73 -19.92
CA GLU A 1109 20.89 36.86 -19.61
C GLU A 1109 20.35 37.61 -18.39
N SER A 1110 21.03 37.44 -17.27
CA SER A 1110 21.00 38.40 -16.19
C SER A 1110 21.81 39.62 -16.62
N SER A 1111 21.17 40.71 -17.02
CA SER A 1111 21.79 42.03 -16.89
C SER A 1111 20.78 43.11 -16.54
N SER A 1112 21.22 43.93 -15.60
CA SER A 1112 20.54 45.05 -14.98
C SER A 1112 20.69 46.34 -15.80
N SER A 1113 19.64 47.18 -15.71
CA SER A 1113 19.60 48.65 -15.76
C SER A 1113 19.93 49.44 -17.05
N GLU A 1114 18.94 50.28 -17.39
CA GLU A 1114 18.96 51.69 -17.87
C GLU A 1114 19.15 52.04 -19.37
N ASP A 1115 18.09 52.72 -19.86
CA ASP A 1115 17.97 53.82 -20.83
C ASP A 1115 18.01 53.68 -22.38
N GLU A 1116 16.94 54.29 -22.94
CA GLU A 1116 16.69 55.02 -24.20
C GLU A 1116 16.74 54.36 -25.61
N SER A 1117 15.59 54.55 -26.29
CA SER A 1117 15.31 54.73 -27.74
C SER A 1117 16.03 53.87 -28.79
N ASP A 1118 15.30 53.11 -29.59
CA ASP A 1118 14.81 53.55 -30.91
C ASP A 1118 13.91 52.48 -31.56
N ASP A 1119 13.13 52.94 -32.54
CA ASP A 1119 12.22 52.17 -33.40
C ASP A 1119 12.84 50.88 -33.98
N ASP A 1120 12.20 49.74 -33.74
CA ASP A 1120 12.10 48.68 -34.75
C ASP A 1120 10.88 47.79 -34.51
N ALA A 1121 10.05 47.65 -35.55
CA ALA A 1121 8.80 46.91 -35.52
C ALA A 1121 9.03 45.41 -35.22
N PRO A 1122 8.30 44.79 -34.27
CA PRO A 1122 8.41 43.36 -34.07
C PRO A 1122 7.70 42.63 -35.22
N LYS A 1123 8.47 41.86 -36.00
CA LYS A 1123 7.96 40.79 -36.85
C LYS A 1123 7.02 39.92 -35.99
N LYS A 1124 5.75 39.83 -36.43
CA LYS A 1124 4.71 38.97 -35.83
C LYS A 1124 5.27 37.57 -35.58
N SER A 1125 5.47 37.25 -34.30
CA SER A 1125 5.68 35.88 -33.83
C SER A 1125 4.41 35.07 -34.10
N PRO A 1126 4.49 33.79 -34.50
CA PRO A 1126 3.31 32.96 -34.72
C PRO A 1126 2.46 32.87 -33.43
N ILE A 1127 1.15 33.06 -33.59
CA ILE A 1127 0.18 33.16 -32.50
C ILE A 1127 -0.24 31.75 -32.10
N LEU A 1128 0.39 31.21 -31.07
CA LEU A 1128 0.00 29.94 -30.45
C LEU A 1128 -1.26 30.13 -29.59
N ILE A 1129 -2.15 29.14 -29.61
CA ILE A 1129 -3.43 29.12 -28.87
C ILE A 1129 -3.22 29.46 -27.38
N GLY A 1130 -2.14 28.96 -26.77
CA GLY A 1130 -1.91 29.12 -25.33
C GLY A 1130 -1.50 30.52 -24.86
N GLY A 1131 -0.73 31.25 -25.65
CA GLY A 1131 -0.38 32.65 -25.33
C GLY A 1131 -1.60 33.59 -25.40
N THR A 1132 -2.60 33.21 -26.19
CA THR A 1132 -3.76 34.05 -26.53
C THR A 1132 -4.89 33.94 -25.51
N LEU A 1133 -5.17 32.74 -24.99
CA LEU A 1133 -6.19 32.54 -23.96
C LEU A 1133 -5.78 33.12 -22.61
N SER A 1134 -4.51 33.03 -22.19
CA SER A 1134 -4.06 33.68 -20.94
C SER A 1134 -4.21 35.21 -20.95
N ARG A 1135 -4.23 35.82 -22.15
CA ARG A 1135 -4.49 37.26 -22.36
C ARG A 1135 -5.98 37.61 -22.40
N LEU A 1136 -6.86 36.64 -22.68
CA LEU A 1136 -8.31 36.80 -22.68
C LEU A 1136 -8.95 36.45 -21.32
N GLU A 1137 -8.28 35.61 -20.52
CA GLU A 1137 -8.66 35.27 -19.14
C GLU A 1137 -8.26 36.33 -18.11
N LYS A 1138 -7.18 37.07 -18.37
CA LYS A 1138 -6.79 38.27 -17.60
C LYS A 1138 -7.65 39.45 -18.00
#